data_AF-A0A4U1MKD9-F1
#
_entry.id   AF-A0A4U1MKD9-F1
#
_cell.length_a   1.000
_cell.length_b   1.000
_cell.length_c   1.000
_cell.angle_alpha   90.00
_cell.angle_beta   90.00
_cell.angle_gamma   90.00
#
_symmetry.space_group_name_H-M   'P 1'
#
loop_
_entity.id
_entity.type
_entity.pdbx_description
1 polymer ?
#
loop_
_entity_poly.entity_id
_entity_poly.type
_entity_poly.pdbx_seq_one_letter_code
_entity_poly.pdbx_strand_id
1 'polypeptide(L)'
;MVLSFFALPVTQYASAEGTISVSEAIANNTGSATVEGYIVGTTSSGPSYNLDDANNVKTNIAIADSPDETKAENIMPVQLPNNNLRTELNLVDHPENKGKKIQITGTLETYFGVPGLKSPSTYTFPDSTTPDPDPIKLSTINDARQEAKNTQVKVKGIATAAFEAGGQTNLFIQDETAGIIIRAAGMTAKPGDEVTAQGSITDYYGMQQIEATTVENTTPDKGVPAPESLKSTDLSKDNGEQHEAEFTKFTNVTVKSVDSKGNFTAEDTSGEFVIKPNDKSLLEVGKTYEIIKGVIDYNYSEYKLVPRNATDVIEKAFSVTANPKAGSVLEGTKVTLATAEEGATIHYTTDGSEPTASSTEYTAPIELTKNTTIKSIAAKDGKTSDVSTFEYRVLKSADGISIHDIQAADHTSPYEGMAVTKVKGIVTAKNGSSGFYMQEEQPDDNVATSEGIYVYKSGGSGVEVGDNVEVDGQVKEWREGGYSDAKDLLTTQITASDVTIASSSNTLPEAIVIGDDRTPPTENIEDDNMKTFDPETDGLDFYESLEGMLIAIPDATISGPVKYDELPVYVNTSADQLFTRANGLLISPEDYNPERMLIDVDGIDIDVTTGDRLDGSVTGIVSYDYSNFKIRPTGTFPSVIEGDTKREVTKIESSEGDLTVASYNIENYYTGVGESKTAKIADSIVNNMKTPDIIGLIEVQDNNGPTDDGTTDASESYNAIIKGIEEAGGPTYKFTDIAPADKVDGGQPGGNIRVGFIYNPERVNLPKKTAGDATTSVDVDANGLTLNPGRIDPTNDAFESSRKPLAAEFEFNGEKVIVVANHFNSKGGDGALFGAEHPVVLGSEVQRIKQASIVNGFVNDVVTNMDDANVVVLGDLNDFEFSKPINTLEGDVLTNMMEKLPSEQRYTYVYQGNSQVLDHILVSNNLAKRTTIDSININADFSEADGRASDHDPVLAKIQMENKVDRTFGEDRYATAIEISKKGWESADTIVLARGDMFPDALAGAPLAYKYDAPILLTEKYKVSSALKEEIARLGAEKAIILGGEQAISTYVEYSLKSLGLKVERIGGEDRYETAVNIAAKLGGSPDIAILANARNFPDALSVASYAAKNGYPIVLTETDQLPAVSNKILTQTEEQIVVGGENVISEKVFGQLTNAVRYSGKDRYATSAAIATVLTPNADTAIVATGLKFADALAGSVLAAKEDAAILLVKPDEIPDPISDAIKENDLHNFHILGGTNAISDDVMNELKGK
;
A
#
# COMPACT_ATOMS: atom_id res chain seq x y z
N MET A 1 -28.82 -8.22 -84.62
CA MET A 1 -29.85 -7.21 -84.96
C MET A 1 -29.13 -5.89 -85.14
N VAL A 2 -29.34 -5.24 -86.29
CA VAL A 2 -28.65 -4.04 -86.78
C VAL A 2 -29.19 -2.79 -86.09
N LEU A 3 -28.32 -1.81 -85.81
CA LEU A 3 -28.52 -0.35 -85.96
C LEU A 3 -27.20 0.30 -85.49
N SER A 4 -26.50 1.24 -86.15
CA SER A 4 -26.57 2.01 -87.39
C SER A 4 -25.90 3.35 -87.06
N PHE A 5 -24.75 3.57 -87.70
CA PHE A 5 -24.16 4.83 -88.17
C PHE A 5 -24.82 6.18 -87.83
N PHE A 6 -23.99 7.11 -87.34
CA PHE A 6 -23.72 8.40 -88.00
C PHE A 6 -22.23 8.77 -87.86
N ALA A 7 -21.60 9.16 -88.97
CA ALA A 7 -20.28 9.80 -89.08
C ALA A 7 -20.52 11.26 -89.54
N LEU A 8 -19.84 12.31 -89.05
CA LEU A 8 -18.50 12.87 -89.35
C LEU A 8 -18.41 14.23 -88.58
N PRO A 9 -17.25 14.87 -88.29
CA PRO A 9 -16.06 14.91 -89.15
C PRO A 9 -14.73 14.56 -88.47
N VAL A 10 -13.78 14.29 -89.35
CA VAL A 10 -12.34 14.18 -89.10
C VAL A 10 -11.82 15.49 -88.52
N THR A 11 -11.22 15.42 -87.33
CA THR A 11 -10.21 16.37 -86.88
C THR A 11 -8.89 15.63 -86.78
N GLN A 12 -8.03 15.89 -87.75
CA GLN A 12 -6.64 15.49 -87.76
C GLN A 12 -5.92 16.29 -86.66
N TYR A 13 -5.42 15.62 -85.63
CA TYR A 13 -4.34 16.17 -84.80
C TYR A 13 -3.08 15.35 -85.06
N ALA A 14 -2.06 16.08 -85.49
CA ALA A 14 -0.74 15.61 -85.79
C ALA A 14 -0.16 14.79 -84.63
N SER A 15 0.66 13.79 -84.97
CA SER A 15 1.67 13.31 -84.03
C SER A 15 2.49 14.52 -83.57
N ALA A 16 2.60 14.73 -82.26
CA ALA A 16 3.59 15.65 -81.73
C ALA A 16 4.98 15.05 -81.99
N GLU A 17 5.58 15.40 -83.12
CA GLU A 17 7.03 15.37 -83.31
C GLU A 17 7.61 16.45 -82.41
N GLY A 18 7.95 16.10 -81.16
CA GLY A 18 8.67 16.98 -80.24
C GLY A 18 8.35 16.71 -78.78
N THR A 19 9.41 16.57 -77.97
CA THR A 19 9.35 16.62 -76.52
C THR A 19 9.00 18.04 -76.07
N ILE A 20 8.02 18.20 -75.18
CA ILE A 20 7.60 19.49 -74.63
C ILE A 20 7.99 19.62 -73.15
N SER A 21 8.14 20.84 -72.65
CA SER A 21 8.42 21.08 -71.24
C SER A 21 7.20 20.83 -70.33
N VAL A 22 7.40 20.76 -69.01
CA VAL A 22 6.30 20.67 -68.04
C VAL A 22 5.42 21.91 -68.10
N SER A 23 6.00 23.12 -68.20
CA SER A 23 5.21 24.36 -68.31
C SER A 23 4.39 24.42 -69.61
N GLU A 24 4.91 23.91 -70.72
CA GLU A 24 4.17 23.79 -71.99
C GLU A 24 3.03 22.77 -71.88
N ALA A 25 3.25 21.66 -71.20
CA ALA A 25 2.24 20.64 -70.95
C ALA A 25 1.12 21.11 -70.00
N ILE A 26 1.46 21.86 -68.95
CA ILE A 26 0.48 22.48 -68.03
C ILE A 26 -0.36 23.51 -68.79
N ALA A 27 0.26 24.34 -69.64
CA ALA A 27 -0.44 25.34 -70.45
C ALA A 27 -1.32 24.71 -71.55
N ASN A 28 -0.97 23.51 -72.03
CA ASN A 28 -1.64 22.82 -73.12
C ASN A 28 -2.08 21.40 -72.71
N ASN A 29 -2.98 21.34 -71.73
CA ASN A 29 -3.45 20.14 -71.04
C ASN A 29 -4.46 19.28 -71.85
N THR A 30 -4.20 19.04 -73.13
CA THR A 30 -5.03 18.19 -73.99
C THR A 30 -4.20 17.43 -75.02
N GLY A 31 -4.55 16.16 -75.29
CA GLY A 31 -3.89 15.34 -76.32
C GLY A 31 -2.82 14.41 -75.76
N SER A 32 -1.98 13.81 -76.61
CA SER A 32 -0.85 12.96 -76.19
C SER A 32 0.47 13.65 -76.47
N ALA A 33 1.39 13.61 -75.50
CA ALA A 33 2.69 14.27 -75.58
C ALA A 33 3.78 13.49 -74.82
N THR A 34 5.04 13.70 -75.23
CA THR A 34 6.22 13.35 -74.42
C THR A 34 6.61 14.59 -73.64
N VAL A 35 6.54 14.52 -72.31
CA VAL A 35 6.89 15.63 -71.42
C VAL A 35 8.28 15.39 -70.84
N GLU A 36 9.16 16.39 -70.97
CA GLU A 36 10.45 16.42 -70.28
C GLU A 36 10.37 17.30 -69.04
N GLY A 37 10.79 16.75 -67.91
CA GLY A 37 10.90 17.47 -66.65
C GLY A 37 11.81 16.74 -65.67
N TYR A 38 12.04 17.33 -64.51
CA TYR A 38 12.70 16.69 -63.38
C TYR A 38 11.66 16.13 -62.43
N ILE A 39 11.92 14.94 -61.87
CA ILE A 39 11.07 14.39 -60.83
C ILE A 39 11.35 15.15 -59.52
N VAL A 40 10.40 15.96 -59.08
CA VAL A 40 10.58 16.85 -57.92
C VAL A 40 9.98 16.29 -56.62
N GLY A 41 9.11 15.29 -56.71
CA GLY A 41 8.52 14.67 -55.53
C GLY A 41 7.42 13.66 -55.84
N THR A 42 6.59 13.39 -54.82
CA THR A 42 5.45 12.46 -54.91
C THR A 42 4.11 13.18 -54.74
N THR A 43 3.03 12.54 -55.16
CA THR A 43 1.67 13.06 -54.99
C THR A 43 0.60 11.98 -54.93
N SER A 44 -0.38 12.20 -54.05
CA SER A 44 -1.64 11.45 -53.96
C SER A 44 -2.87 12.32 -54.22
N SER A 45 -2.71 13.64 -54.36
CA SER A 45 -3.74 14.63 -54.70
C SER A 45 -3.11 15.90 -55.30
N GLY A 46 -3.83 16.64 -56.14
CA GLY A 46 -3.38 17.92 -56.74
C GLY A 46 -4.22 19.07 -56.16
N PRO A 47 -3.65 20.24 -55.87
CA PRO A 47 -2.27 20.72 -56.14
C PRO A 47 -1.28 20.47 -54.98
N SER A 48 -1.46 19.42 -54.17
CA SER A 48 -0.58 19.15 -53.01
C SER A 48 0.54 18.16 -53.39
N TYR A 49 1.79 18.62 -53.34
CA TYR A 49 2.95 17.82 -53.69
C TYR A 49 3.86 17.65 -52.48
N ASN A 50 4.32 16.43 -52.24
CA ASN A 50 5.31 16.16 -51.22
C ASN A 50 6.71 16.17 -51.87
N LEU A 51 7.43 17.26 -51.65
CA LEU A 51 8.74 17.54 -52.22
C LEU A 51 9.89 17.19 -51.27
N ASP A 52 9.63 16.96 -49.98
CA ASP A 52 10.67 16.86 -48.96
C ASP A 52 10.95 15.43 -48.48
N ASP A 53 10.04 14.47 -48.60
CA ASP A 53 10.38 13.05 -48.39
C ASP A 53 9.25 12.13 -48.87
N ALA A 54 9.59 11.01 -49.50
CA ALA A 54 8.62 10.03 -49.99
C ALA A 54 7.88 9.38 -48.81
N ASN A 55 6.57 9.62 -48.69
CA ASN A 55 5.72 8.83 -47.80
C ASN A 55 5.93 7.32 -48.06
N ASN A 56 5.81 6.47 -47.02
CA ASN A 56 5.94 4.99 -47.06
C ASN A 56 4.90 4.25 -47.94
N VAL A 57 4.29 4.93 -48.90
CA VAL A 57 3.31 4.38 -49.83
C VAL A 57 3.81 4.64 -51.24
N LYS A 58 3.90 3.60 -52.07
CA LYS A 58 4.27 3.71 -53.49
C LYS A 58 3.19 4.51 -54.21
N THR A 59 3.29 5.85 -54.30
CA THR A 59 2.28 6.75 -54.93
C THR A 59 2.71 7.23 -56.33
N ASN A 60 1.97 8.20 -56.89
CA ASN A 60 2.34 8.86 -58.16
C ASN A 60 3.52 9.82 -57.97
N ILE A 61 4.17 10.19 -59.06
CA ILE A 61 5.28 11.16 -59.07
C ILE A 61 4.84 12.53 -59.56
N ALA A 62 5.59 13.56 -59.20
CA ALA A 62 5.39 14.94 -59.61
C ALA A 62 6.62 15.42 -60.40
N ILE A 63 6.40 16.05 -61.56
CA ILE A 63 7.46 16.56 -62.43
C ILE A 63 7.38 18.08 -62.64
N ALA A 64 8.53 18.73 -62.79
CA ALA A 64 8.65 20.17 -63.04
C ALA A 64 9.80 20.51 -64.00
N ASP A 65 9.84 21.72 -64.56
CA ASP A 65 10.91 22.12 -65.49
C ASP A 65 12.29 22.31 -64.82
N SER A 66 12.30 22.49 -63.49
CA SER A 66 13.51 22.64 -62.67
C SER A 66 13.50 21.60 -61.54
N PRO A 67 14.64 20.99 -61.18
CA PRO A 67 14.72 19.98 -60.12
C PRO A 67 14.39 20.53 -58.72
N ASP A 68 14.52 21.85 -58.52
CA ASP A 68 14.26 22.53 -57.25
C ASP A 68 12.94 23.33 -57.27
N GLU A 69 12.01 23.03 -58.19
CA GLU A 69 10.72 23.75 -58.28
C GLU A 69 9.81 23.40 -57.10
N THR A 70 9.29 24.43 -56.42
CA THR A 70 8.43 24.29 -55.23
C THR A 70 7.05 24.91 -55.40
N LYS A 71 6.78 25.62 -56.52
CA LYS A 71 5.48 26.25 -56.77
C LYS A 71 4.52 25.26 -57.41
N ALA A 72 3.42 24.98 -56.72
CA ALA A 72 2.45 23.98 -57.12
C ALA A 72 1.86 24.21 -58.53
N GLU A 73 1.72 25.46 -58.97
CA GLU A 73 1.24 25.79 -60.32
C GLU A 73 2.21 25.40 -61.46
N ASN A 74 3.48 25.15 -61.13
CA ASN A 74 4.53 24.76 -62.09
C ASN A 74 4.86 23.26 -62.03
N ILE A 75 4.14 22.50 -61.19
CA ILE A 75 4.38 21.08 -60.95
C ILE A 75 3.19 20.29 -61.52
N MET A 76 3.49 19.24 -62.29
CA MET A 76 2.50 18.39 -62.92
C MET A 76 2.50 16.98 -62.30
N PRO A 77 1.35 16.44 -61.86
CA PRO A 77 1.24 15.06 -61.40
C PRO A 77 1.27 14.09 -62.59
N VAL A 78 2.03 12.99 -62.45
CA VAL A 78 2.10 11.90 -63.42
C VAL A 78 1.52 10.63 -62.81
N GLN A 79 0.43 10.12 -63.39
CA GLN A 79 -0.23 8.91 -62.91
C GLN A 79 0.62 7.67 -63.20
N LEU A 80 1.17 7.02 -62.18
CA LEU A 80 1.86 5.74 -62.33
C LEU A 80 0.83 4.59 -62.26
N PRO A 81 0.62 3.78 -63.30
CA PRO A 81 -0.31 2.64 -63.22
C PRO A 81 0.28 1.51 -62.35
N ASN A 82 -0.56 0.63 -61.79
CA ASN A 82 -0.10 -0.54 -61.00
C ASN A 82 0.51 -1.63 -61.91
N ASN A 83 1.64 -1.31 -62.54
CA ASN A 83 2.45 -2.18 -63.42
C ASN A 83 3.94 -1.83 -63.27
N ASN A 84 4.78 -2.31 -64.19
CA ASN A 84 6.23 -2.07 -64.19
C ASN A 84 6.61 -0.59 -64.07
N LEU A 85 5.86 0.35 -64.66
CA LEU A 85 6.16 1.79 -64.54
C LEU A 85 6.09 2.29 -63.10
N ARG A 86 5.14 1.79 -62.29
CA ARG A 86 5.13 2.13 -60.86
C ARG A 86 6.32 1.51 -60.16
N THR A 87 6.64 0.25 -60.45
CA THR A 87 7.80 -0.43 -59.85
C THR A 87 9.10 0.30 -60.17
N GLU A 88 9.30 0.75 -61.41
CA GLU A 88 10.55 1.34 -61.91
C GLU A 88 10.73 2.84 -61.63
N LEU A 89 9.63 3.59 -61.39
CA LEU A 89 9.70 5.06 -61.25
C LEU A 89 9.26 5.58 -59.87
N ASN A 90 8.63 4.77 -59.02
CA ASN A 90 8.18 5.26 -57.72
C ASN A 90 9.37 5.62 -56.82
N LEU A 91 9.28 6.75 -56.10
CA LEU A 91 10.38 7.26 -55.28
C LEU A 91 10.58 6.50 -53.95
N VAL A 92 9.72 5.51 -53.63
CA VAL A 92 9.91 4.64 -52.46
C VAL A 92 10.92 3.54 -52.78
N ASP A 93 10.75 2.86 -53.92
CA ASP A 93 11.69 1.84 -54.38
C ASP A 93 12.90 2.46 -55.10
N HIS A 94 12.72 3.62 -55.72
CA HIS A 94 13.74 4.34 -56.49
C HIS A 94 13.90 5.80 -56.03
N PRO A 95 14.31 6.05 -54.76
CA PRO A 95 14.53 7.40 -54.26
C PRO A 95 15.57 8.17 -55.09
N GLU A 96 16.51 7.47 -55.73
CA GLU A 96 17.51 8.04 -56.64
C GLU A 96 16.91 8.71 -57.88
N ASN A 97 15.64 8.46 -58.20
CA ASN A 97 14.98 9.11 -59.32
C ASN A 97 14.56 10.55 -59.00
N LYS A 98 14.53 10.96 -57.72
CA LYS A 98 14.29 12.36 -57.33
C LYS A 98 15.42 13.25 -57.86
N GLY A 99 15.06 14.33 -58.53
CA GLY A 99 15.99 15.25 -59.20
C GLY A 99 16.52 14.74 -60.54
N LYS A 100 16.18 13.52 -61.00
CA LYS A 100 16.56 13.07 -62.35
C LYS A 100 15.65 13.68 -63.41
N LYS A 101 16.25 14.01 -64.56
CA LYS A 101 15.52 14.47 -65.74
C LYS A 101 14.88 13.28 -66.46
N ILE A 102 13.58 13.29 -66.61
CA ILE A 102 12.79 12.24 -67.24
C ILE A 102 12.07 12.79 -68.47
N GLN A 103 12.05 12.01 -69.55
CA GLN A 103 11.09 12.18 -70.64
C GLN A 103 10.01 11.10 -70.50
N ILE A 104 8.75 11.48 -70.33
CA ILE A 104 7.64 10.54 -70.12
C ILE A 104 6.47 10.81 -71.08
N THR A 105 6.04 9.76 -71.79
CA THR A 105 5.01 9.86 -72.83
C THR A 105 3.66 9.40 -72.31
N GLY A 106 2.65 10.26 -72.36
CA GLY A 106 1.28 9.93 -71.94
C GLY A 106 0.21 10.82 -72.55
N THR A 107 -0.98 10.81 -71.96
CA THR A 107 -2.12 11.65 -72.33
C THR A 107 -2.23 12.81 -71.35
N LEU A 108 -2.21 14.05 -71.85
CA LEU A 108 -2.43 15.26 -71.08
C LEU A 108 -3.94 15.49 -70.92
N GLU A 109 -4.39 15.43 -69.67
CA GLU A 109 -5.77 15.70 -69.27
C GLU A 109 -5.82 16.10 -67.79
N THR A 110 -6.95 16.61 -67.31
CA THR A 110 -7.09 16.96 -65.89
C THR A 110 -6.92 15.73 -64.99
N TYR A 111 -5.94 15.78 -64.09
CA TYR A 111 -5.67 14.76 -63.09
C TYR A 111 -5.55 15.40 -61.70
N PHE A 112 -6.29 14.84 -60.73
CA PHE A 112 -6.47 15.45 -59.40
C PHE A 112 -6.88 16.94 -59.42
N GLY A 113 -7.73 17.34 -60.37
CA GLY A 113 -8.24 18.72 -60.45
C GLY A 113 -7.27 19.75 -61.05
N VAL A 114 -6.06 19.34 -61.44
CA VAL A 114 -5.03 20.17 -62.11
C VAL A 114 -4.60 19.54 -63.44
N PRO A 115 -3.90 20.26 -64.33
CA PRO A 115 -3.25 19.65 -65.49
C PRO A 115 -2.32 18.50 -65.11
N GLY A 116 -2.39 17.36 -65.80
CA GLY A 116 -1.65 16.15 -65.44
C GLY A 116 -1.40 15.20 -66.60
N LEU A 117 -0.47 14.26 -66.41
CA LEU A 117 -0.11 13.25 -67.42
C LEU A 117 -0.59 11.86 -66.98
N LYS A 118 -1.55 11.32 -67.72
CA LYS A 118 -2.19 10.02 -67.44
C LYS A 118 -1.83 8.97 -68.47
N SER A 119 -2.00 7.70 -68.08
CA SER A 119 -1.69 6.53 -68.91
C SER A 119 -0.28 6.60 -69.56
N PRO A 120 0.80 6.79 -68.78
CA PRO A 120 2.15 6.82 -69.32
C PRO A 120 2.46 5.49 -70.01
N SER A 121 3.08 5.59 -71.17
CA SER A 121 3.33 4.46 -72.07
C SER A 121 4.83 4.11 -72.19
N THR A 122 5.70 5.10 -72.11
CA THR A 122 7.16 4.95 -72.19
C THR A 122 7.85 6.07 -71.40
N TYR A 123 9.06 5.81 -70.91
CA TYR A 123 9.93 6.83 -70.34
C TYR A 123 11.41 6.59 -70.70
N THR A 124 12.23 7.63 -70.65
CA THR A 124 13.69 7.57 -70.75
C THR A 124 14.36 8.57 -69.80
N PHE A 125 15.58 8.26 -69.37
CA PHE A 125 16.48 9.19 -68.68
C PHE A 125 17.57 9.64 -69.68
N PRO A 126 17.56 10.91 -70.16
CA PRO A 126 18.38 11.35 -71.30
C PRO A 126 19.90 11.29 -71.12
N ASP A 127 20.41 11.21 -69.88
CA ASP A 127 21.85 11.31 -69.58
C ASP A 127 22.59 9.96 -69.41
N SER A 128 21.98 8.84 -69.81
CA SER A 128 22.63 7.52 -69.71
C SER A 128 23.21 7.03 -71.04
N THR A 129 24.52 7.24 -71.26
CA THR A 129 25.29 6.46 -72.26
C THR A 129 26.61 5.99 -71.68
N THR A 130 26.92 4.70 -71.77
CA THR A 130 28.29 4.15 -71.95
C THR A 130 28.25 2.64 -72.25
N PRO A 131 29.28 2.10 -72.93
CA PRO A 131 29.33 0.79 -73.58
C PRO A 131 29.78 -0.36 -72.67
N ASP A 132 29.69 -1.59 -73.18
CA ASP A 132 30.11 -2.86 -72.56
C ASP A 132 31.58 -2.82 -72.07
N PRO A 133 31.87 -3.09 -70.78
CA PRO A 133 33.23 -3.12 -70.26
C PRO A 133 33.90 -4.48 -70.49
N ASP A 134 35.22 -4.45 -70.66
CA ASP A 134 36.09 -5.63 -70.65
C ASP A 134 35.83 -6.53 -69.42
N PRO A 135 36.09 -7.86 -69.53
CA PRO A 135 35.90 -8.77 -68.40
C PRO A 135 36.74 -8.34 -67.19
N ILE A 136 36.06 -8.14 -66.05
CA ILE A 136 36.66 -7.77 -64.76
C ILE A 136 37.62 -8.88 -64.32
N LYS A 137 38.91 -8.54 -64.16
CA LYS A 137 39.95 -9.48 -63.73
C LYS A 137 39.86 -9.73 -62.23
N LEU A 138 40.25 -10.94 -61.82
CA LEU A 138 40.40 -11.30 -60.41
C LEU A 138 41.52 -10.47 -59.78
N SER A 139 41.22 -9.74 -58.71
CA SER A 139 42.17 -8.97 -57.90
C SER A 139 42.33 -9.60 -56.51
N THR A 140 43.40 -9.23 -55.79
CA THR A 140 43.48 -9.50 -54.34
C THR A 140 42.43 -8.67 -53.61
N ILE A 141 42.05 -9.08 -52.40
CA ILE A 141 41.08 -8.31 -51.61
C ILE A 141 41.67 -6.94 -51.26
N ASN A 142 42.95 -6.85 -50.88
CA ASN A 142 43.58 -5.57 -50.60
C ASN A 142 43.58 -4.63 -51.82
N ASP A 143 43.87 -5.14 -53.03
CA ASP A 143 43.79 -4.31 -54.24
C ASP A 143 42.36 -3.82 -54.50
N ALA A 144 41.36 -4.70 -54.31
CA ALA A 144 39.95 -4.33 -54.46
C ALA A 144 39.52 -3.24 -53.46
N ARG A 145 40.03 -3.29 -52.23
CA ARG A 145 39.78 -2.26 -51.20
C ARG A 145 40.32 -0.87 -51.58
N GLN A 146 41.35 -0.80 -52.42
CA GLN A 146 41.95 0.47 -52.88
C GLN A 146 41.24 1.08 -54.11
N GLU A 147 40.29 0.35 -54.71
CA GLU A 147 39.53 0.84 -55.86
C GLU A 147 38.51 1.91 -55.45
N ALA A 148 38.18 2.82 -56.38
CA ALA A 148 37.19 3.85 -56.13
C ALA A 148 35.79 3.23 -55.91
N LYS A 149 34.97 3.84 -55.07
CA LYS A 149 33.57 3.43 -54.86
C LYS A 149 32.82 3.30 -56.20
N ASN A 150 31.94 2.31 -56.29
CA ASN A 150 31.20 1.87 -57.48
C ASN A 150 32.04 1.21 -58.58
N THR A 151 33.33 0.96 -58.35
CA THR A 151 34.16 0.17 -59.26
C THR A 151 33.75 -1.30 -59.17
N GLN A 152 33.57 -1.94 -60.32
CA GLN A 152 33.32 -3.38 -60.39
C GLN A 152 34.61 -4.15 -60.14
N VAL A 153 34.61 -4.99 -59.12
CA VAL A 153 35.74 -5.82 -58.73
C VAL A 153 35.34 -7.29 -58.74
N LYS A 154 36.33 -8.17 -58.86
CA LYS A 154 36.17 -9.61 -58.67
C LYS A 154 37.23 -10.08 -57.71
N VAL A 155 36.83 -10.63 -56.57
CA VAL A 155 37.73 -11.10 -55.51
C VAL A 155 37.48 -12.57 -55.21
N LYS A 156 38.47 -13.21 -54.61
CA LYS A 156 38.39 -14.59 -54.15
C LYS A 156 39.00 -14.70 -52.76
N GLY A 157 38.24 -15.24 -51.81
CA GLY A 157 38.66 -15.37 -50.42
C GLY A 157 37.96 -16.53 -49.71
N ILE A 158 38.40 -16.84 -48.51
CA ILE A 158 37.76 -17.84 -47.64
C ILE A 158 36.79 -17.12 -46.71
N ALA A 159 35.56 -17.61 -46.64
CA ALA A 159 34.55 -17.12 -45.72
C ALA A 159 34.94 -17.41 -44.26
N THR A 160 34.90 -16.41 -43.39
CA THR A 160 35.29 -16.53 -41.98
C THR A 160 34.14 -16.28 -41.01
N ALA A 161 33.15 -15.48 -41.40
CA ALA A 161 31.91 -15.28 -40.68
C ALA A 161 30.75 -15.00 -41.66
N ALA A 162 29.52 -15.26 -41.23
CA ALA A 162 28.31 -14.94 -41.96
C ALA A 162 27.24 -14.47 -40.97
N PHE A 163 26.66 -13.30 -41.19
CA PHE A 163 25.62 -12.72 -40.32
C PHE A 163 24.44 -12.21 -41.14
N GLU A 164 23.21 -12.45 -40.67
CA GLU A 164 22.00 -11.95 -41.31
C GLU A 164 21.69 -10.52 -40.86
N ALA A 165 21.48 -9.60 -41.82
CA ALA A 165 21.18 -8.20 -41.54
C ALA A 165 20.29 -7.57 -42.63
N GLY A 166 19.05 -7.24 -42.26
CA GLY A 166 18.10 -6.57 -43.16
C GLY A 166 17.60 -7.45 -44.31
N GLY A 167 17.39 -8.76 -44.06
CA GLY A 167 16.94 -9.74 -45.06
C GLY A 167 18.01 -10.17 -46.08
N GLN A 168 19.28 -9.86 -45.81
CA GLN A 168 20.44 -10.24 -46.62
C GLN A 168 21.57 -10.75 -45.72
N THR A 169 22.45 -11.58 -46.29
CA THR A 169 23.62 -12.11 -45.61
C THR A 169 24.82 -11.18 -45.81
N ASN A 170 25.50 -10.81 -44.73
CA ASN A 170 26.84 -10.21 -44.75
C ASN A 170 27.87 -11.34 -44.58
N LEU A 171 28.54 -11.73 -45.66
CA LEU A 171 29.55 -12.79 -45.68
C LEU A 171 30.95 -12.16 -45.61
N PHE A 172 31.65 -12.39 -44.50
CA PHE A 172 33.02 -11.93 -44.31
C PHE A 172 33.95 -12.91 -45.00
N ILE A 173 34.73 -12.43 -45.97
CA ILE A 173 35.75 -13.23 -46.66
C ILE A 173 37.12 -12.59 -46.48
N GLN A 174 38.17 -13.41 -46.43
CA GLN A 174 39.55 -12.91 -46.42
C GLN A 174 40.46 -13.77 -47.30
N ASP A 175 41.52 -13.17 -47.83
CA ASP A 175 42.61 -13.84 -48.51
C ASP A 175 43.92 -13.61 -47.73
N GLU A 176 45.08 -13.84 -48.34
CA GLU A 176 46.37 -13.59 -47.69
C GLU A 176 46.70 -12.09 -47.55
N THR A 177 45.86 -11.19 -48.08
CA THR A 177 46.14 -9.75 -48.20
C THR A 177 45.21 -8.84 -47.40
N ALA A 178 43.92 -9.16 -47.26
CA ALA A 178 42.96 -8.40 -46.46
C ALA A 178 41.61 -9.14 -46.29
N GLY A 179 40.75 -8.62 -45.41
CA GLY A 179 39.33 -8.98 -45.28
C GLY A 179 38.38 -8.02 -46.02
N ILE A 180 37.23 -8.51 -46.49
CA ILE A 180 36.13 -7.68 -47.03
C ILE A 180 34.77 -8.37 -46.84
N ILE A 181 33.71 -7.56 -46.75
CA ILE A 181 32.33 -8.04 -46.63
C ILE A 181 31.71 -8.20 -48.02
N ILE A 182 31.09 -9.35 -48.28
CA ILE A 182 30.25 -9.61 -49.45
C ILE A 182 28.79 -9.54 -49.02
N ARG A 183 27.99 -8.67 -49.67
CA ARG A 183 26.57 -8.50 -49.38
C ARG A 183 25.72 -8.94 -50.56
N ALA A 184 24.87 -9.96 -50.36
CA ALA A 184 23.90 -10.44 -51.34
C ALA A 184 22.75 -11.23 -50.67
N ALA A 185 21.61 -11.35 -51.36
CA ALA A 185 20.48 -12.15 -50.89
C ALA A 185 20.64 -13.64 -51.27
N GLY A 186 20.16 -14.55 -50.43
CA GLY A 186 20.06 -15.98 -50.75
C GLY A 186 21.41 -16.71 -50.87
N MET A 187 22.46 -16.22 -50.21
CA MET A 187 23.76 -16.89 -50.20
C MET A 187 23.70 -18.19 -49.38
N THR A 188 24.39 -19.23 -49.84
CA THR A 188 24.49 -20.53 -49.15
C THR A 188 25.89 -20.85 -48.63
N ALA A 189 26.86 -19.97 -48.90
CA ALA A 189 28.24 -20.13 -48.46
C ALA A 189 28.34 -19.98 -46.93
N LYS A 190 29.13 -20.86 -46.30
CA LYS A 190 29.34 -20.93 -44.86
C LYS A 190 30.79 -20.60 -44.50
N PRO A 191 31.08 -20.19 -43.25
CA PRO A 191 32.45 -20.05 -42.78
C PRO A 191 33.27 -21.33 -43.05
N GLY A 192 34.40 -21.18 -43.73
CA GLY A 192 35.27 -22.26 -44.23
C GLY A 192 35.19 -22.48 -45.74
N ASP A 193 34.18 -21.96 -46.42
CA ASP A 193 34.06 -22.06 -47.87
C ASP A 193 34.98 -21.05 -48.59
N GLU A 194 35.54 -21.45 -49.73
CA GLU A 194 36.26 -20.55 -50.63
C GLU A 194 35.30 -19.97 -51.68
N VAL A 195 35.12 -18.66 -51.65
CA VAL A 195 34.13 -17.95 -52.44
C VAL A 195 34.81 -17.02 -53.44
N THR A 196 34.31 -17.01 -54.67
CA THR A 196 34.61 -15.95 -55.65
C THR A 196 33.39 -15.05 -55.79
N ALA A 197 33.57 -13.75 -55.53
CA ALA A 197 32.50 -12.77 -55.58
C ALA A 197 32.84 -11.67 -56.60
N GLN A 198 31.83 -11.23 -57.36
CA GLN A 198 31.95 -10.10 -58.28
C GLN A 198 30.82 -9.10 -58.00
N GLY A 199 31.17 -7.82 -57.91
CA GLY A 199 30.22 -6.77 -57.57
C GLY A 199 30.86 -5.39 -57.53
N SER A 200 30.07 -4.40 -57.12
CA SER A 200 30.56 -3.03 -56.94
C SER A 200 31.14 -2.87 -55.53
N ILE A 201 32.31 -2.21 -55.42
CA ILE A 201 32.78 -1.69 -54.13
C ILE A 201 31.83 -0.60 -53.65
N THR A 202 31.20 -0.78 -52.49
CA THR A 202 30.32 0.21 -51.86
C THR A 202 30.73 0.44 -50.41
N ASP A 203 30.18 1.49 -49.81
CA ASP A 203 30.33 1.75 -48.38
C ASP A 203 28.98 1.83 -47.70
N TYR A 204 28.83 1.11 -46.59
CA TYR A 204 27.62 1.10 -45.80
C TYR A 204 27.95 1.48 -44.35
N TYR A 205 27.48 2.65 -43.90
CA TYR A 205 27.83 3.24 -42.60
C TYR A 205 29.33 3.34 -42.30
N GLY A 206 30.14 3.44 -43.36
CA GLY A 206 31.59 3.55 -43.27
C GLY A 206 32.34 2.21 -43.36
N MET A 207 31.63 1.08 -43.47
CA MET A 207 32.26 -0.20 -43.82
C MET A 207 32.40 -0.37 -45.32
N GLN A 208 33.57 -0.84 -45.74
CA GLN A 208 33.80 -1.17 -47.13
C GLN A 208 33.30 -2.59 -47.43
N GLN A 209 32.46 -2.70 -48.46
CA GLN A 209 31.86 -3.97 -48.84
C GLN A 209 31.79 -4.12 -50.37
N ILE A 210 31.54 -5.34 -50.84
CA ILE A 210 31.17 -5.63 -52.22
C ILE A 210 29.68 -6.00 -52.24
N GLU A 211 28.87 -5.16 -52.87
CA GLU A 211 27.51 -5.52 -53.26
C GLU A 211 27.58 -6.48 -54.45
N ALA A 212 27.47 -7.77 -54.15
CA ALA A 212 27.76 -8.80 -55.12
C ALA A 212 26.60 -9.03 -56.07
N THR A 213 26.92 -9.05 -57.37
CA THR A 213 26.03 -9.49 -58.45
C THR A 213 26.12 -11.00 -58.65
N THR A 214 27.28 -11.59 -58.39
CA THR A 214 27.50 -13.04 -58.40
C THR A 214 28.36 -13.45 -57.22
N VAL A 215 27.98 -14.56 -56.59
CA VAL A 215 28.72 -15.21 -55.50
C VAL A 215 28.75 -16.70 -55.83
N GLU A 216 29.95 -17.22 -56.08
CA GLU A 216 30.16 -18.62 -56.41
C GLU A 216 30.97 -19.29 -55.30
N ASN A 217 30.42 -20.34 -54.69
CA ASN A 217 31.16 -21.21 -53.79
C ASN A 217 32.09 -22.10 -54.65
N THR A 218 33.36 -21.72 -54.73
CA THR A 218 34.34 -22.37 -55.59
C THR A 218 34.95 -23.62 -54.96
N THR A 219 35.09 -23.65 -53.63
CA THR A 219 35.55 -24.82 -52.89
C THR A 219 34.86 -24.87 -51.51
N PRO A 220 33.87 -25.75 -51.30
CA PRO A 220 33.25 -25.93 -50.00
C PRO A 220 34.23 -26.48 -48.95
N ASP A 221 34.06 -26.11 -47.68
CA ASP A 221 34.78 -26.65 -46.51
C ASP A 221 36.32 -26.65 -46.64
N LYS A 222 36.89 -25.62 -47.29
CA LYS A 222 38.34 -25.43 -47.39
C LYS A 222 39.01 -25.20 -46.01
N GLY A 223 38.20 -24.81 -45.02
CA GLY A 223 38.61 -24.58 -43.64
C GLY A 223 38.82 -23.08 -43.36
N VAL A 224 38.42 -22.64 -42.17
CA VAL A 224 38.60 -21.24 -41.76
C VAL A 224 40.09 -20.96 -41.52
N PRO A 225 40.65 -19.85 -42.04
CA PRO A 225 42.02 -19.43 -41.73
C PRO A 225 42.24 -19.27 -40.23
N ALA A 226 43.50 -19.42 -39.79
CA ALA A 226 43.86 -19.14 -38.40
C ALA A 226 43.62 -17.65 -38.09
N PRO A 227 43.02 -17.29 -36.95
CA PRO A 227 42.76 -15.90 -36.61
C PRO A 227 44.07 -15.14 -36.33
N GLU A 228 44.17 -13.93 -36.85
CA GLU A 228 45.28 -13.03 -36.55
C GLU A 228 45.25 -12.59 -35.09
N SER A 229 46.39 -12.59 -34.40
CA SER A 229 46.49 -12.08 -33.03
C SER A 229 46.55 -10.56 -33.02
N LEU A 230 45.52 -9.92 -32.47
CA LEU A 230 45.47 -8.46 -32.29
C LEU A 230 45.43 -8.07 -30.81
N LYS A 231 45.68 -6.78 -30.57
CA LYS A 231 45.54 -6.09 -29.29
C LYS A 231 44.54 -4.95 -29.43
N SER A 232 43.95 -4.50 -28.33
CA SER A 232 42.99 -3.38 -28.31
C SER A 232 43.47 -2.13 -29.08
N THR A 233 44.76 -1.80 -29.02
CA THR A 233 45.37 -0.67 -29.75
C THR A 233 45.29 -0.79 -31.28
N ASP A 234 45.16 -2.01 -31.79
CA ASP A 234 45.03 -2.29 -33.21
C ASP A 234 43.61 -1.97 -33.72
N LEU A 235 42.62 -1.84 -32.83
CA LEU A 235 41.26 -1.38 -33.14
C LEU A 235 41.05 0.13 -32.93
N SER A 236 42.13 0.88 -32.65
CA SER A 236 42.05 2.34 -32.59
C SER A 236 41.68 2.94 -33.94
N LYS A 237 41.14 4.17 -33.94
CA LYS A 237 40.74 4.90 -35.16
C LYS A 237 41.84 4.98 -36.23
N ASP A 238 43.10 5.04 -35.82
CA ASP A 238 44.24 5.19 -36.72
C ASP A 238 44.76 3.85 -37.29
N ASN A 239 44.41 2.72 -36.66
CA ASN A 239 44.95 1.39 -37.00
C ASN A 239 43.88 0.36 -37.42
N GLY A 240 42.62 0.52 -37.03
CA GLY A 240 41.59 -0.51 -37.19
C GLY A 240 41.17 -0.79 -38.64
N GLU A 241 41.33 0.19 -39.53
CA GLU A 241 40.94 0.08 -40.94
C GLU A 241 41.61 -1.10 -41.66
N GLN A 242 42.88 -1.39 -41.35
CA GLN A 242 43.62 -2.46 -42.01
C GLN A 242 43.14 -3.86 -41.60
N HIS A 243 42.45 -3.97 -40.45
CA HIS A 243 41.95 -5.22 -39.89
C HIS A 243 40.44 -5.42 -40.13
N GLU A 244 39.79 -4.47 -40.78
CA GLU A 244 38.36 -4.54 -41.05
C GLU A 244 38.00 -5.83 -41.83
N ALA A 245 36.96 -6.51 -41.37
CA ALA A 245 36.46 -7.78 -41.89
C ALA A 245 37.42 -8.99 -41.76
N GLU A 246 38.59 -8.84 -41.13
CA GLU A 246 39.50 -9.95 -40.88
C GLU A 246 39.09 -10.76 -39.66
N PHE A 247 39.35 -12.08 -39.71
CA PHE A 247 39.17 -12.97 -38.57
C PHE A 247 40.37 -12.90 -37.63
N THR A 248 40.10 -12.51 -36.38
CA THR A 248 41.10 -12.09 -35.40
C THR A 248 40.88 -12.79 -34.06
N LYS A 249 41.88 -12.71 -33.18
CA LYS A 249 41.83 -13.16 -31.80
C LYS A 249 42.51 -12.16 -30.87
N PHE A 250 41.92 -12.00 -29.69
CA PHE A 250 42.42 -11.20 -28.59
C PHE A 250 42.62 -12.12 -27.39
N THR A 251 43.62 -11.83 -26.55
CA THR A 251 43.96 -12.69 -25.41
C THR A 251 43.92 -11.93 -24.11
N ASN A 252 43.50 -12.60 -23.02
CA ASN A 252 43.35 -12.02 -21.69
C ASN A 252 42.44 -10.78 -21.67
N VAL A 253 41.22 -10.97 -22.15
CA VAL A 253 40.22 -9.91 -22.31
C VAL A 253 39.26 -9.90 -21.13
N THR A 254 39.15 -8.78 -20.42
CA THR A 254 38.24 -8.59 -19.30
C THR A 254 37.06 -7.71 -19.71
N VAL A 255 35.83 -8.17 -19.50
CA VAL A 255 34.61 -7.43 -19.84
C VAL A 255 34.26 -6.48 -18.69
N LYS A 256 34.03 -5.19 -18.99
CA LYS A 256 33.88 -4.12 -17.99
C LYS A 256 32.44 -3.66 -17.82
N SER A 257 31.70 -3.57 -18.90
CA SER A 257 30.32 -3.09 -18.92
C SER A 257 29.62 -3.49 -20.21
N VAL A 258 28.30 -3.37 -20.25
CA VAL A 258 27.46 -3.54 -21.43
C VAL A 258 26.53 -2.33 -21.56
N ASP A 259 26.38 -1.80 -22.77
CA ASP A 259 25.46 -0.69 -23.05
C ASP A 259 24.03 -1.17 -23.36
N SER A 260 23.07 -0.24 -23.44
CA SER A 260 21.66 -0.55 -23.75
C SER A 260 21.45 -1.16 -25.15
N LYS A 261 22.45 -1.07 -26.03
CA LYS A 261 22.45 -1.64 -27.39
C LYS A 261 23.08 -3.04 -27.41
N GLY A 262 23.66 -3.51 -26.31
CA GLY A 262 24.32 -4.80 -26.18
C GLY A 262 25.78 -4.83 -26.63
N ASN A 263 26.44 -3.67 -26.76
CA ASN A 263 27.88 -3.64 -26.97
C ASN A 263 28.59 -3.74 -25.62
N PHE A 264 29.63 -4.58 -25.56
CA PHE A 264 30.44 -4.78 -24.38
C PHE A 264 31.72 -3.96 -24.48
N THR A 265 32.00 -3.14 -23.47
CA THR A 265 33.34 -2.55 -23.28
C THR A 265 34.22 -3.60 -22.63
N ALA A 266 35.34 -3.91 -23.28
CA ALA A 266 36.29 -4.91 -22.81
C ALA A 266 37.71 -4.34 -22.81
N GLU A 267 38.58 -4.92 -21.97
CA GLU A 267 39.94 -4.46 -21.74
C GLU A 267 40.90 -5.64 -21.90
N ASP A 268 41.91 -5.50 -22.74
CA ASP A 268 43.06 -6.42 -22.77
C ASP A 268 44.29 -5.74 -22.11
N THR A 269 45.44 -6.42 -22.14
CA THR A 269 46.69 -5.87 -21.56
C THR A 269 47.17 -4.54 -22.17
N SER A 270 46.58 -4.10 -23.28
CA SER A 270 47.01 -2.92 -24.05
C SER A 270 46.01 -1.75 -23.98
N GLY A 271 44.78 -1.98 -23.50
CA GLY A 271 43.73 -0.96 -23.40
C GLY A 271 42.31 -1.48 -23.64
N GLU A 272 41.35 -0.55 -23.71
CA GLU A 272 39.94 -0.84 -23.92
C GLU A 272 39.57 -0.90 -25.41
N PHE A 273 38.62 -1.76 -25.73
CA PHE A 273 38.00 -1.90 -27.05
C PHE A 273 36.56 -2.42 -26.90
N VAL A 274 35.79 -2.44 -27.99
CA VAL A 274 34.39 -2.83 -27.97
C VAL A 274 34.18 -4.19 -28.62
N ILE A 275 33.39 -5.04 -27.96
CA ILE A 275 32.94 -6.32 -28.48
C ILE A 275 31.43 -6.26 -28.69
N LYS A 276 30.97 -6.63 -29.89
CA LYS A 276 29.56 -6.62 -30.27
C LYS A 276 29.15 -8.04 -30.68
N PRO A 277 28.72 -8.89 -29.73
CA PRO A 277 28.24 -10.21 -30.07
C PRO A 277 26.80 -10.15 -30.61
N ASN A 278 26.45 -11.07 -31.52
CA ASN A 278 25.06 -11.25 -31.95
C ASN A 278 24.19 -11.92 -30.87
N ASP A 279 24.81 -12.73 -30.01
CA ASP A 279 24.22 -13.34 -28.83
C ASP A 279 24.88 -12.73 -27.59
N LYS A 280 24.12 -11.93 -26.83
CA LYS A 280 24.64 -11.23 -25.64
C LYS A 280 25.03 -12.19 -24.52
N SER A 281 24.50 -13.41 -24.49
CA SER A 281 24.83 -14.43 -23.48
C SER A 281 26.26 -14.97 -23.60
N LEU A 282 26.97 -14.63 -24.68
CA LEU A 282 28.35 -15.05 -24.89
C LEU A 282 29.33 -14.40 -23.90
N LEU A 283 29.02 -13.23 -23.35
CA LEU A 283 29.92 -12.45 -22.50
C LEU A 283 29.23 -12.01 -21.22
N GLU A 284 29.97 -11.98 -20.12
CA GLU A 284 29.48 -11.55 -18.81
C GLU A 284 30.35 -10.43 -18.24
N VAL A 285 29.71 -9.39 -17.72
CA VAL A 285 30.41 -8.24 -17.11
C VAL A 285 31.19 -8.70 -15.89
N GLY A 286 32.47 -8.32 -15.81
CA GLY A 286 33.38 -8.71 -14.74
C GLY A 286 34.21 -9.97 -15.00
N LYS A 287 33.91 -10.74 -16.06
CA LYS A 287 34.68 -11.94 -16.43
C LYS A 287 35.89 -11.64 -17.31
N THR A 288 36.94 -12.46 -17.15
CA THR A 288 38.15 -12.46 -17.99
C THR A 288 38.19 -13.72 -18.84
N TYR A 289 38.40 -13.55 -20.15
CA TYR A 289 38.51 -14.62 -21.12
C TYR A 289 39.96 -14.72 -21.64
N GLU A 290 40.55 -15.91 -21.61
CA GLU A 290 41.89 -16.14 -22.12
C GLU A 290 41.99 -15.87 -23.62
N ILE A 291 40.96 -16.21 -24.41
CA ILE A 291 40.92 -15.97 -25.86
C ILE A 291 39.50 -15.56 -26.28
N ILE A 292 39.37 -14.45 -27.02
CA ILE A 292 38.15 -14.11 -27.76
C ILE A 292 38.50 -13.98 -29.23
N LYS A 293 37.80 -14.72 -30.09
CA LYS A 293 37.94 -14.69 -31.55
C LYS A 293 36.74 -13.96 -32.16
N GLY A 294 36.90 -13.48 -33.38
CA GLY A 294 35.81 -12.83 -34.09
C GLY A 294 36.28 -12.11 -35.33
N VAL A 295 35.34 -11.55 -36.09
CA VAL A 295 35.67 -10.65 -37.21
C VAL A 295 35.59 -9.21 -36.75
N ILE A 296 36.34 -8.32 -37.39
CA ILE A 296 36.29 -6.89 -37.09
C ILE A 296 35.18 -6.22 -37.92
N ASP A 297 34.24 -5.59 -37.22
CA ASP A 297 33.12 -4.79 -37.77
C ASP A 297 33.40 -3.30 -37.52
N TYR A 298 32.93 -2.41 -38.39
CA TYR A 298 33.05 -0.97 -38.20
C TYR A 298 31.71 -0.27 -38.37
N ASN A 299 31.20 0.39 -37.33
CA ASN A 299 29.99 1.21 -37.48
C ASN A 299 29.96 2.30 -36.43
N TYR A 300 29.27 3.39 -36.76
CA TYR A 300 29.14 4.56 -35.89
C TYR A 300 30.48 5.13 -35.41
N SER A 301 31.51 5.09 -36.27
CA SER A 301 32.87 5.60 -36.03
C SER A 301 33.74 4.79 -35.04
N GLU A 302 33.50 3.48 -34.90
CA GLU A 302 34.24 2.60 -33.98
C GLU A 302 34.42 1.19 -34.57
N TYR A 303 35.63 0.61 -34.43
CA TYR A 303 35.93 -0.79 -34.78
C TYR A 303 35.60 -1.71 -33.61
N LYS A 304 34.96 -2.83 -33.89
CA LYS A 304 34.40 -3.74 -32.91
C LYS A 304 34.75 -5.18 -33.25
N LEU A 305 35.09 -5.95 -32.23
CA LEU A 305 35.21 -7.40 -32.38
C LEU A 305 33.82 -8.02 -32.37
N VAL A 306 33.52 -8.89 -33.34
CA VAL A 306 32.25 -9.62 -33.42
C VAL A 306 32.52 -11.12 -33.33
N PRO A 307 32.35 -11.74 -32.14
CA PRO A 307 32.41 -13.19 -31.97
C PRO A 307 31.31 -13.85 -32.80
N ARG A 308 31.63 -14.99 -33.44
CA ARG A 308 30.69 -15.65 -34.35
C ARG A 308 29.69 -16.52 -33.59
N ASN A 309 30.13 -17.14 -32.50
CA ASN A 309 29.35 -18.01 -31.62
C ASN A 309 30.17 -18.34 -30.34
N ALA A 310 29.63 -19.18 -29.46
CA ALA A 310 30.27 -19.55 -28.20
C ALA A 310 31.66 -20.19 -28.34
N THR A 311 31.99 -20.82 -29.47
CA THR A 311 33.32 -21.43 -29.67
C THR A 311 34.44 -20.41 -29.86
N ASP A 312 34.08 -19.15 -30.12
CA ASP A 312 35.03 -18.05 -30.22
C ASP A 312 35.35 -17.42 -28.87
N VAL A 313 34.57 -17.69 -27.81
CA VAL A 313 34.76 -17.11 -26.48
C VAL A 313 35.29 -18.17 -25.52
N ILE A 314 36.58 -18.08 -25.19
CA ILE A 314 37.30 -19.12 -24.45
C ILE A 314 37.78 -18.52 -23.13
N GLU A 315 37.14 -18.93 -22.03
CA GLU A 315 37.48 -18.49 -20.68
C GLU A 315 38.87 -19.00 -20.26
N LYS A 316 39.10 -20.31 -20.41
CA LYS A 316 40.38 -20.98 -20.16
C LYS A 316 40.72 -21.88 -21.35
N ALA A 317 41.85 -21.66 -22.01
CA ALA A 317 42.23 -22.40 -23.21
C ALA A 317 42.45 -23.89 -22.93
N PHE A 318 42.95 -24.22 -21.73
CA PHE A 318 43.23 -25.59 -21.32
C PHE A 318 42.01 -26.35 -20.78
N SER A 319 40.86 -25.72 -20.55
CA SER A 319 39.66 -26.44 -20.11
C SER A 319 38.96 -27.17 -21.26
N VAL A 320 38.08 -28.10 -20.91
CA VAL A 320 37.15 -28.72 -21.87
C VAL A 320 35.87 -27.91 -21.91
N THR A 321 35.31 -27.72 -23.09
CA THR A 321 33.98 -27.15 -23.35
C THR A 321 33.08 -28.20 -24.00
N ALA A 322 31.77 -28.06 -23.83
CA ALA A 322 30.77 -28.95 -24.43
C ALA A 322 29.81 -28.18 -25.36
N ASN A 323 29.40 -28.82 -26.44
CA ASN A 323 28.39 -28.31 -27.37
C ASN A 323 27.36 -29.41 -27.72
N PRO A 324 26.05 -29.23 -27.45
CA PRO A 324 25.45 -28.05 -26.81
C PRO A 324 25.95 -27.85 -25.38
N LYS A 325 25.81 -26.63 -24.84
CA LYS A 325 26.10 -26.37 -23.42
C LYS A 325 25.23 -27.26 -22.54
N ALA A 326 25.68 -27.50 -21.30
CA ALA A 326 24.90 -28.18 -20.27
C ALA A 326 23.51 -27.54 -20.11
N GLY A 327 22.50 -28.36 -19.82
CA GLY A 327 21.10 -27.94 -19.73
C GLY A 327 20.13 -28.99 -20.27
N SER A 328 18.88 -28.57 -20.49
CA SER A 328 17.84 -29.43 -21.05
C SER A 328 18.06 -29.63 -22.55
N VAL A 329 18.04 -30.89 -23.00
CA VAL A 329 18.23 -31.27 -24.40
C VAL A 329 17.32 -32.41 -24.78
N LEU A 330 16.87 -32.47 -26.03
CA LEU A 330 16.04 -33.57 -26.53
C LEU A 330 16.82 -34.89 -26.55
N GLU A 331 16.11 -36.00 -26.34
CA GLU A 331 16.64 -37.36 -26.49
C GLU A 331 17.33 -37.57 -27.85
N GLY A 332 18.50 -38.20 -27.83
CA GLY A 332 19.33 -38.42 -29.02
C GLY A 332 20.28 -37.25 -29.33
N THR A 333 20.23 -36.15 -28.56
CA THR A 333 21.21 -35.06 -28.66
C THR A 333 22.64 -35.59 -28.51
N LYS A 334 23.53 -35.17 -29.42
CA LYS A 334 24.94 -35.55 -29.42
C LYS A 334 25.80 -34.41 -28.87
N VAL A 335 26.39 -34.62 -27.71
CA VAL A 335 27.33 -33.70 -27.07
C VAL A 335 28.71 -33.88 -27.67
N THR A 336 29.27 -32.78 -28.15
CA THR A 336 30.66 -32.69 -28.59
C THR A 336 31.52 -32.01 -27.53
N LEU A 337 32.67 -32.59 -27.21
CA LEU A 337 33.65 -31.99 -26.32
C LEU A 337 34.82 -31.40 -27.13
N ALA A 338 35.29 -30.23 -26.71
CA ALA A 338 36.42 -29.54 -27.35
C ALA A 338 37.33 -28.89 -26.31
N THR A 339 38.57 -28.62 -26.68
CA THR A 339 39.51 -27.80 -25.90
C THR A 339 40.26 -26.89 -26.86
N ALA A 340 40.56 -25.66 -26.43
CA ALA A 340 41.29 -24.71 -27.27
C ALA A 340 42.80 -24.91 -27.20
N GLU A 341 43.29 -25.75 -26.27
CA GLU A 341 44.69 -26.13 -26.18
C GLU A 341 45.07 -27.08 -27.33
N GLU A 342 45.78 -26.54 -28.32
CA GLU A 342 46.22 -27.31 -29.49
C GLU A 342 47.03 -28.54 -29.09
N GLY A 343 46.64 -29.73 -29.57
CA GLY A 343 47.35 -30.98 -29.32
C GLY A 343 47.08 -31.63 -27.96
N ALA A 344 46.12 -31.15 -27.18
CA ALA A 344 45.63 -31.84 -25.98
C ALA A 344 44.61 -32.95 -26.33
N THR A 345 44.62 -34.05 -25.57
CA THR A 345 43.59 -35.12 -25.66
C THR A 345 42.53 -34.90 -24.58
N ILE A 346 41.26 -35.15 -24.90
CA ILE A 346 40.16 -35.00 -23.94
C ILE A 346 39.82 -36.37 -23.35
N HIS A 347 39.66 -36.46 -22.03
CA HIS A 347 39.21 -37.67 -21.33
C HIS A 347 37.96 -37.37 -20.51
N TYR A 348 37.00 -38.29 -20.47
CA TYR A 348 35.70 -38.04 -19.83
C TYR A 348 35.08 -39.26 -19.15
N THR A 349 34.05 -38.99 -18.35
CA THR A 349 33.13 -39.93 -17.69
C THR A 349 31.69 -39.43 -17.87
N THR A 350 30.71 -40.33 -17.84
CA THR A 350 29.27 -40.00 -17.99
C THR A 350 28.43 -40.43 -16.78
N ASP A 351 29.06 -41.02 -15.77
CA ASP A 351 28.44 -41.50 -14.54
C ASP A 351 28.67 -40.53 -13.36
N GLY A 352 29.20 -39.33 -13.63
CA GLY A 352 29.52 -38.31 -12.62
C GLY A 352 30.83 -38.54 -11.85
N SER A 353 31.56 -39.62 -12.11
CA SER A 353 32.88 -39.86 -11.49
C SER A 353 33.96 -38.91 -12.03
N GLU A 354 34.99 -38.58 -11.24
CA GLU A 354 36.06 -37.68 -11.66
C GLU A 354 36.95 -38.32 -12.76
N PRO A 355 37.13 -37.66 -13.93
CA PRO A 355 37.95 -38.18 -15.01
C PRO A 355 39.45 -38.01 -14.71
N THR A 356 40.26 -38.91 -15.25
CA THR A 356 41.74 -38.87 -15.18
C THR A 356 42.32 -39.04 -16.59
N ALA A 357 43.62 -38.86 -16.77
CA ALA A 357 44.29 -39.14 -18.05
C ALA A 357 44.22 -40.62 -18.47
N SER A 358 43.70 -41.50 -17.60
CA SER A 358 43.39 -42.91 -17.90
C SER A 358 41.91 -43.20 -18.15
N SER A 359 41.04 -42.20 -18.01
CA SER A 359 39.61 -42.31 -18.36
C SER A 359 39.42 -42.38 -19.87
N THR A 360 38.19 -42.68 -20.30
CA THR A 360 37.83 -42.82 -21.71
C THR A 360 38.25 -41.59 -22.51
N GLU A 361 39.07 -41.78 -23.53
CA GLU A 361 39.44 -40.73 -24.48
C GLU A 361 38.24 -40.36 -25.34
N TYR A 362 37.97 -39.06 -25.49
CA TYR A 362 36.89 -38.54 -26.32
C TYR A 362 37.31 -38.56 -27.80
N THR A 363 36.75 -39.49 -28.56
CA THR A 363 37.04 -39.66 -30.00
C THR A 363 35.82 -39.46 -30.91
N ALA A 364 34.62 -39.38 -30.34
CA ALA A 364 33.35 -39.22 -31.06
C ALA A 364 32.29 -38.56 -30.15
N PRO A 365 31.27 -37.89 -30.72
CA PRO A 365 30.20 -37.26 -29.95
C PRO A 365 29.46 -38.24 -29.00
N ILE A 366 29.06 -37.75 -27.83
CA ILE A 366 28.36 -38.51 -26.78
C ILE A 366 26.85 -38.35 -26.99
N GLU A 367 26.16 -39.43 -27.35
CA GLU A 367 24.70 -39.41 -27.54
C GLU A 367 23.96 -39.56 -26.20
N LEU A 368 23.07 -38.61 -25.91
CA LEU A 368 22.31 -38.53 -24.67
C LEU A 368 20.95 -39.20 -24.82
N THR A 369 20.71 -40.25 -24.04
CA THR A 369 19.44 -41.02 -24.03
C THR A 369 18.73 -40.98 -22.67
N LYS A 370 19.34 -40.34 -21.68
CA LYS A 370 18.83 -40.14 -20.32
C LYS A 370 19.65 -39.04 -19.62
N ASN A 371 19.15 -38.51 -18.51
CA ASN A 371 19.89 -37.55 -17.69
C ASN A 371 21.33 -38.04 -17.45
N THR A 372 22.29 -37.19 -17.76
CA THR A 372 23.71 -37.55 -17.81
C THR A 372 24.56 -36.41 -17.30
N THR A 373 25.49 -36.72 -16.39
CA THR A 373 26.55 -35.80 -15.97
C THR A 373 27.85 -36.19 -16.67
N ILE A 374 28.31 -35.34 -17.58
CA ILE A 374 29.59 -35.50 -18.27
C ILE A 374 30.65 -34.73 -17.50
N LYS A 375 31.64 -35.43 -16.95
CA LYS A 375 32.86 -34.79 -16.43
C LYS A 375 34.02 -35.05 -17.37
N SER A 376 34.83 -34.04 -17.64
CA SER A 376 35.95 -34.14 -18.58
C SER A 376 37.18 -33.33 -18.20
N ILE A 377 38.34 -33.76 -18.68
CA ILE A 377 39.62 -33.04 -18.59
C ILE A 377 40.32 -33.05 -19.95
N ALA A 378 41.13 -32.03 -20.21
CA ALA A 378 42.11 -32.03 -21.28
C ALA A 378 43.48 -32.47 -20.72
N ALA A 379 44.24 -33.27 -21.45
CA ALA A 379 45.55 -33.76 -21.07
C ALA A 379 46.59 -33.46 -22.15
N LYS A 380 47.72 -32.86 -21.75
CA LYS A 380 48.84 -32.55 -22.65
C LYS A 380 50.15 -32.49 -21.86
N ASP A 381 51.21 -33.06 -22.43
CA ASP A 381 52.58 -33.03 -21.87
C ASP A 381 52.67 -33.44 -20.38
N GLY A 382 51.85 -34.40 -19.95
CA GLY A 382 51.81 -34.89 -18.56
C GLY A 382 51.08 -33.98 -17.57
N LYS A 383 50.41 -32.93 -18.05
CA LYS A 383 49.50 -32.07 -17.27
C LYS A 383 48.05 -32.35 -17.66
N THR A 384 47.15 -32.16 -16.72
CA THR A 384 45.70 -32.20 -16.94
C THR A 384 45.09 -30.85 -16.61
N SER A 385 44.01 -30.49 -17.29
CA SER A 385 43.18 -29.35 -16.94
C SER A 385 42.46 -29.55 -15.61
N ASP A 386 41.83 -28.49 -15.11
CA ASP A 386 40.74 -28.62 -14.13
C ASP A 386 39.60 -29.47 -14.73
N VAL A 387 38.81 -30.12 -13.89
CA VAL A 387 37.67 -30.93 -14.33
C VAL A 387 36.52 -30.02 -14.74
N SER A 388 36.10 -30.12 -16.00
CA SER A 388 34.87 -29.51 -16.51
C SER A 388 33.68 -30.44 -16.26
N THR A 389 32.60 -29.93 -15.67
CA THR A 389 31.36 -30.67 -15.42
C THR A 389 30.22 -30.11 -16.25
N PHE A 390 29.47 -30.98 -16.94
CA PHE A 390 28.31 -30.65 -17.76
C PHE A 390 27.13 -31.54 -17.37
N GLU A 391 26.04 -30.95 -16.92
CA GLU A 391 24.83 -31.66 -16.52
C GLU A 391 23.74 -31.51 -17.58
N TYR A 392 23.16 -32.63 -18.01
CA TYR A 392 22.12 -32.64 -19.02
C TYR A 392 20.85 -33.30 -18.50
N ARG A 393 19.71 -32.59 -18.63
CA ARG A 393 18.35 -33.14 -18.48
C ARG A 393 17.88 -33.56 -19.87
N VAL A 394 17.60 -34.85 -20.06
CA VAL A 394 17.18 -35.37 -21.37
C VAL A 394 15.66 -35.37 -21.44
N LEU A 395 15.13 -34.58 -22.38
CA LEU A 395 13.72 -34.37 -22.63
C LEU A 395 13.17 -35.34 -23.69
N LYS A 396 11.86 -35.54 -23.71
CA LYS A 396 11.17 -36.34 -24.74
C LYS A 396 11.30 -35.67 -26.11
N SER A 397 10.97 -36.42 -27.16
CA SER A 397 10.86 -35.89 -28.53
C SER A 397 9.89 -34.72 -28.59
N ALA A 398 10.26 -33.64 -29.28
CA ALA A 398 9.42 -32.47 -29.50
C ALA A 398 8.31 -32.68 -30.57
N ASP A 399 8.32 -33.82 -31.27
CA ASP A 399 7.25 -34.23 -32.20
C ASP A 399 6.15 -35.01 -31.47
N GLY A 400 4.93 -34.48 -31.48
CA GLY A 400 3.75 -35.06 -30.85
C GLY A 400 3.83 -35.08 -29.32
N ILE A 401 4.58 -34.14 -28.74
CA ILE A 401 4.72 -34.01 -27.29
C ILE A 401 3.40 -33.57 -26.64
N SER A 402 3.13 -34.11 -25.45
CA SER A 402 1.97 -33.78 -24.63
C SER A 402 2.11 -32.41 -23.94
N ILE A 403 1.00 -31.81 -23.53
CA ILE A 403 0.99 -30.47 -22.93
C ILE A 403 1.63 -30.51 -21.54
N HIS A 404 1.31 -31.50 -20.71
CA HIS A 404 1.92 -31.68 -19.37
C HIS A 404 3.43 -31.86 -19.42
N ASP A 405 3.99 -32.39 -20.50
CA ASP A 405 5.44 -32.47 -20.68
C ASP A 405 6.05 -31.10 -20.98
N ILE A 406 5.35 -30.26 -21.74
CA ILE A 406 5.79 -28.88 -22.03
C ILE A 406 5.72 -28.04 -20.76
N GLN A 407 4.60 -28.11 -20.02
CA GLN A 407 4.41 -27.40 -18.76
C GLN A 407 5.41 -27.87 -17.70
N ALA A 408 5.49 -29.20 -17.48
CA ALA A 408 6.27 -29.85 -16.43
C ALA A 408 5.88 -29.38 -15.00
N ALA A 409 6.48 -30.04 -13.99
CA ALA A 409 6.36 -29.65 -12.58
C ALA A 409 7.51 -28.71 -12.21
N ASP A 410 7.50 -27.52 -12.81
CA ASP A 410 8.54 -26.51 -12.71
C ASP A 410 7.92 -25.13 -13.01
N HIS A 411 8.52 -24.05 -12.49
CA HIS A 411 8.04 -22.67 -12.70
C HIS A 411 8.44 -22.09 -14.07
N THR A 412 9.04 -22.92 -14.92
CA THR A 412 9.53 -22.56 -16.24
C THR A 412 9.59 -23.83 -17.07
N SER A 413 9.07 -23.77 -18.29
CA SER A 413 9.06 -24.90 -19.19
C SER A 413 10.48 -25.42 -19.46
N PRO A 414 10.74 -26.74 -19.31
CA PRO A 414 12.00 -27.33 -19.72
C PRO A 414 12.21 -27.27 -21.25
N TYR A 415 11.18 -26.94 -22.02
CA TYR A 415 11.20 -26.78 -23.47
C TYR A 415 11.34 -25.31 -23.90
N GLU A 416 11.60 -24.38 -22.98
CA GLU A 416 11.73 -22.96 -23.29
C GLU A 416 12.68 -22.70 -24.48
N GLY A 417 12.17 -21.95 -25.46
CA GLY A 417 12.88 -21.63 -26.70
C GLY A 417 13.00 -22.78 -27.72
N MET A 418 12.54 -24.00 -27.41
CA MET A 418 12.55 -25.13 -28.33
C MET A 418 11.36 -25.11 -29.29
N ALA A 419 11.55 -25.67 -30.48
CA ALA A 419 10.46 -25.89 -31.43
C ALA A 419 9.76 -27.22 -31.14
N VAL A 420 8.43 -27.20 -31.09
CA VAL A 420 7.55 -28.35 -30.92
C VAL A 420 6.65 -28.50 -32.16
N THR A 421 6.29 -29.74 -32.49
CA THR A 421 5.40 -30.04 -33.62
C THR A 421 4.30 -31.01 -33.22
N LYS A 422 3.12 -30.85 -33.82
CA LYS A 422 1.93 -31.69 -33.61
C LYS A 422 1.50 -31.81 -32.15
N VAL A 423 1.64 -30.74 -31.36
CA VAL A 423 1.10 -30.69 -30.00
C VAL A 423 -0.42 -30.70 -30.10
N LYS A 424 -1.08 -31.64 -29.40
CA LYS A 424 -2.52 -31.89 -29.53
C LYS A 424 -3.30 -31.35 -28.36
N GLY A 425 -4.52 -30.88 -28.64
CA GLY A 425 -5.44 -30.44 -27.60
C GLY A 425 -6.72 -29.86 -28.16
N ILE A 426 -7.72 -29.74 -27.29
CA ILE A 426 -9.02 -29.17 -27.58
C ILE A 426 -9.01 -27.70 -27.17
N VAL A 427 -9.41 -26.81 -28.07
CA VAL A 427 -9.53 -25.37 -27.78
C VAL A 427 -10.62 -25.14 -26.74
N THR A 428 -10.24 -24.67 -25.55
CA THR A 428 -11.14 -24.46 -24.41
C THR A 428 -11.65 -23.02 -24.34
N ALA A 429 -10.83 -22.04 -24.72
CA ALA A 429 -11.22 -20.63 -24.75
C ALA A 429 -10.45 -19.84 -25.83
N LYS A 430 -11.03 -18.71 -26.27
CA LYS A 430 -10.38 -17.78 -27.21
C LYS A 430 -9.94 -16.53 -26.44
N ASN A 431 -8.77 -16.00 -26.79
CA ASN A 431 -8.28 -14.71 -26.31
C ASN A 431 -8.04 -13.79 -27.53
N GLY A 432 -9.07 -13.01 -27.87
CA GLY A 432 -9.08 -12.21 -29.08
C GLY A 432 -9.01 -13.05 -30.36
N SER A 433 -8.38 -12.50 -31.41
CA SER A 433 -8.25 -13.17 -32.72
C SER A 433 -6.97 -13.99 -32.88
N SER A 434 -5.96 -13.73 -32.05
CA SER A 434 -4.60 -14.28 -32.21
C SER A 434 -4.18 -15.20 -31.06
N GLY A 435 -4.90 -15.22 -29.94
CA GLY A 435 -4.62 -16.11 -28.81
C GLY A 435 -5.77 -17.09 -28.56
N PHE A 436 -5.46 -18.27 -28.04
CA PHE A 436 -6.44 -19.23 -27.54
C PHE A 436 -5.80 -20.17 -26.51
N TYR A 437 -6.62 -20.76 -25.66
CA TYR A 437 -6.24 -21.82 -24.73
C TYR A 437 -6.64 -23.16 -25.32
N MET A 438 -5.80 -24.17 -25.13
CA MET A 438 -6.12 -25.56 -25.45
C MET A 438 -5.70 -26.48 -24.32
N GLN A 439 -6.41 -27.59 -24.16
CA GLN A 439 -6.14 -28.58 -23.13
C GLN A 439 -6.12 -29.99 -23.72
N GLU A 440 -5.29 -30.86 -23.15
CA GLU A 440 -5.10 -32.22 -23.64
C GLU A 440 -6.38 -33.06 -23.47
N GLU A 441 -6.67 -33.94 -24.43
CA GLU A 441 -7.85 -34.82 -24.37
C GLU A 441 -7.64 -35.99 -23.40
N GLN A 442 -6.39 -36.38 -23.17
CA GLN A 442 -5.99 -37.51 -22.33
C GLN A 442 -4.98 -37.01 -21.29
N PRO A 443 -5.43 -36.53 -20.13
CA PRO A 443 -4.54 -36.01 -19.10
C PRO A 443 -3.68 -37.12 -18.49
N ASP A 444 -2.55 -36.76 -17.88
CA ASP A 444 -1.80 -37.65 -17.01
C ASP A 444 -2.40 -37.70 -15.58
N ASP A 445 -1.77 -38.47 -14.69
CA ASP A 445 -2.21 -38.60 -13.28
C ASP A 445 -1.40 -37.69 -12.34
N ASN A 446 -0.59 -36.77 -12.87
CA ASN A 446 0.33 -35.94 -12.10
C ASN A 446 -0.26 -34.55 -11.83
N VAL A 447 -0.67 -34.34 -10.59
CA VAL A 447 -1.26 -33.07 -10.14
C VAL A 447 -0.32 -31.87 -10.22
N ALA A 448 0.99 -32.11 -10.35
CA ALA A 448 2.00 -31.07 -10.47
C ALA A 448 2.25 -30.61 -11.92
N THR A 449 1.49 -31.09 -12.89
CA THR A 449 1.60 -30.67 -14.29
C THR A 449 0.27 -30.17 -14.82
N SER A 450 0.31 -29.07 -15.55
CA SER A 450 -0.88 -28.56 -16.25
C SER A 450 -1.11 -29.29 -17.57
N GLU A 451 -2.38 -29.59 -17.84
CA GLU A 451 -2.83 -30.14 -19.12
C GLU A 451 -3.27 -29.05 -20.11
N GLY A 452 -3.28 -27.79 -19.66
CA GLY A 452 -3.65 -26.62 -20.42
C GLY A 452 -2.44 -25.82 -20.87
N ILE A 453 -2.56 -25.11 -22.00
CA ILE A 453 -1.51 -24.21 -22.49
C ILE A 453 -2.10 -23.06 -23.29
N TYR A 454 -1.45 -21.89 -23.19
CA TYR A 454 -1.76 -20.75 -24.03
C TYR A 454 -1.06 -20.85 -25.39
N VAL A 455 -1.77 -20.53 -26.47
CA VAL A 455 -1.24 -20.54 -27.83
C VAL A 455 -1.44 -19.18 -28.49
N TYR A 456 -0.33 -18.59 -28.95
CA TYR A 456 -0.33 -17.34 -29.70
C TYR A 456 0.02 -17.57 -31.17
N LYS A 457 -0.89 -17.20 -32.08
CA LYS A 457 -0.72 -17.27 -33.53
C LYS A 457 -0.82 -15.90 -34.18
N SER A 458 0.32 -15.36 -34.62
CA SER A 458 0.35 -14.09 -35.36
C SER A 458 -0.47 -14.18 -36.66
N GLY A 459 -1.30 -13.16 -36.93
CA GLY A 459 -2.14 -13.08 -38.13
C GLY A 459 -3.51 -13.77 -38.01
N GLY A 460 -3.85 -14.24 -36.81
CA GLY A 460 -5.12 -14.89 -36.49
C GLY A 460 -5.00 -16.41 -36.41
N SER A 461 -5.64 -17.02 -35.41
CA SER A 461 -5.63 -18.48 -35.19
C SER A 461 -6.62 -19.22 -36.08
N GLY A 462 -7.78 -18.63 -36.38
CA GLY A 462 -8.82 -19.25 -37.20
C GLY A 462 -9.56 -20.42 -36.55
N VAL A 463 -9.36 -20.62 -35.24
CA VAL A 463 -9.97 -21.71 -34.45
C VAL A 463 -11.25 -21.25 -33.73
N GLU A 464 -12.09 -22.20 -33.39
CA GLU A 464 -13.26 -22.04 -32.52
C GLU A 464 -13.17 -22.95 -31.29
N VAL A 465 -13.88 -22.56 -30.21
CA VAL A 465 -13.98 -23.38 -29.00
C VAL A 465 -14.56 -24.76 -29.34
N GLY A 466 -13.92 -25.82 -28.86
CA GLY A 466 -14.23 -27.21 -29.18
C GLY A 466 -13.53 -27.76 -30.42
N ASP A 467 -12.69 -26.99 -31.12
CA ASP A 467 -11.80 -27.53 -32.16
C ASP A 467 -10.69 -28.38 -31.51
N ASN A 468 -10.42 -29.56 -32.06
CA ASN A 468 -9.23 -30.35 -31.72
C ASN A 468 -8.13 -29.99 -32.73
N VAL A 469 -7.01 -29.47 -32.24
CA VAL A 469 -5.96 -28.88 -33.06
C VAL A 469 -4.61 -29.59 -32.85
N GLU A 470 -3.81 -29.58 -33.91
CA GLU A 470 -2.37 -29.87 -33.89
C GLU A 470 -1.62 -28.55 -34.07
N VAL A 471 -0.74 -28.20 -33.13
CA VAL A 471 0.01 -26.95 -33.13
C VAL A 471 1.50 -27.21 -33.33
N ASP A 472 2.08 -26.48 -34.29
CA ASP A 472 3.53 -26.41 -34.52
C ASP A 472 4.01 -25.01 -34.12
N GLY A 473 5.05 -24.90 -33.30
CA GLY A 473 5.52 -23.60 -32.84
C GLY A 473 6.76 -23.65 -31.98
N GLN A 474 7.09 -22.51 -31.37
CA GLN A 474 8.15 -22.39 -30.40
C GLN A 474 7.56 -22.19 -29.01
N VAL A 475 8.02 -22.97 -28.03
CA VAL A 475 7.66 -22.77 -26.61
C VAL A 475 8.35 -21.50 -26.10
N LYS A 476 7.59 -20.67 -25.37
CA LYS A 476 8.03 -19.40 -24.81
C LYS A 476 7.46 -19.18 -23.43
N GLU A 477 8.31 -18.71 -22.51
CA GLU A 477 7.91 -18.03 -21.30
C GLU A 477 7.50 -16.60 -21.63
N TRP A 478 6.26 -16.25 -21.33
CA TRP A 478 5.68 -14.98 -21.76
C TRP A 478 4.92 -14.29 -20.64
N ARG A 479 5.03 -12.97 -20.58
CA ARG A 479 4.23 -12.14 -19.69
C ARG A 479 2.95 -11.72 -20.39
N GLU A 480 1.80 -12.25 -19.97
CA GLU A 480 0.50 -11.86 -20.52
C GLU A 480 0.19 -10.38 -20.29
N GLY A 481 0.38 -9.90 -19.05
CA GLY A 481 0.17 -8.53 -18.62
C GLY A 481 0.77 -8.29 -17.24
N GLY A 482 1.07 -7.03 -16.92
CA GLY A 482 1.64 -6.68 -15.61
C GLY A 482 2.35 -5.33 -15.60
N TYR A 483 2.85 -4.95 -14.43
CA TYR A 483 3.62 -3.72 -14.27
C TYR A 483 5.03 -3.87 -14.83
N SER A 484 5.57 -2.81 -15.42
CA SER A 484 6.88 -2.86 -16.11
C SER A 484 8.06 -3.20 -15.19
N ASP A 485 7.91 -2.97 -13.91
CA ASP A 485 8.89 -3.20 -12.84
C ASP A 485 8.57 -4.43 -11.99
N ALA A 486 7.38 -5.02 -12.12
CA ALA A 486 6.98 -6.20 -11.35
C ALA A 486 7.79 -7.45 -11.72
N LYS A 487 8.18 -8.19 -10.69
CA LYS A 487 8.76 -9.53 -10.78
C LYS A 487 7.65 -10.56 -10.84
N ASP A 488 6.98 -10.60 -11.98
CA ASP A 488 5.90 -11.55 -12.28
C ASP A 488 6.44 -12.92 -12.66
N LEU A 489 5.67 -13.97 -12.33
CA LEU A 489 5.75 -15.27 -13.01
C LEU A 489 5.50 -15.08 -14.51
N LEU A 490 5.94 -16.06 -15.29
CA LEU A 490 5.77 -16.08 -16.74
C LEU A 490 4.88 -17.26 -17.10
N THR A 491 4.02 -17.06 -18.08
CA THR A 491 3.14 -18.09 -18.59
C THR A 491 3.81 -18.86 -19.70
N THR A 492 3.73 -20.18 -19.62
CA THR A 492 4.22 -21.06 -20.67
C THR A 492 3.25 -21.01 -21.85
N GLN A 493 3.75 -20.62 -23.02
CA GLN A 493 2.96 -20.55 -24.25
C GLN A 493 3.63 -21.19 -25.45
N ILE A 494 2.83 -21.55 -26.46
CA ILE A 494 3.34 -21.87 -27.80
C ILE A 494 3.13 -20.66 -28.72
N THR A 495 4.21 -20.05 -29.18
CA THR A 495 4.18 -19.15 -30.34
C THR A 495 4.04 -19.98 -31.61
N ALA A 496 2.79 -20.16 -32.05
CA ALA A 496 2.43 -21.03 -33.14
C ALA A 496 2.93 -20.50 -34.50
N SER A 497 3.63 -21.36 -35.22
CA SER A 497 3.97 -21.21 -36.63
C SER A 497 2.85 -21.71 -37.54
N ASP A 498 2.19 -22.82 -37.15
CA ASP A 498 1.04 -23.42 -37.83
C ASP A 498 0.03 -23.97 -36.81
N VAL A 499 -1.25 -23.96 -37.17
CA VAL A 499 -2.34 -24.55 -36.39
C VAL A 499 -3.23 -25.31 -37.37
N THR A 500 -3.30 -26.63 -37.21
CA THR A 500 -4.12 -27.51 -38.04
C THR A 500 -5.32 -28.01 -37.25
N ILE A 501 -6.54 -27.76 -37.75
CA ILE A 501 -7.78 -28.27 -37.13
C ILE A 501 -8.02 -29.72 -37.57
N ALA A 502 -7.92 -30.66 -36.63
CA ALA A 502 -8.15 -32.08 -36.87
C ALA A 502 -9.64 -32.45 -36.87
N SER A 503 -10.42 -31.86 -35.96
CA SER A 503 -11.88 -31.97 -35.89
C SER A 503 -12.49 -30.75 -35.21
N SER A 504 -13.79 -30.51 -35.42
CA SER A 504 -14.52 -29.37 -34.85
C SER A 504 -15.71 -29.82 -34.02
N SER A 505 -16.17 -28.94 -33.11
CA SER A 505 -17.34 -29.17 -32.25
C SER A 505 -17.21 -30.44 -31.37
N ASN A 506 -16.00 -30.70 -30.89
CA ASN A 506 -15.75 -31.75 -29.90
C ASN A 506 -16.31 -31.32 -28.52
N THR A 507 -16.49 -32.28 -27.63
CA THR A 507 -16.82 -31.98 -26.22
C THR A 507 -15.57 -31.41 -25.56
N LEU A 508 -15.72 -30.38 -24.73
CA LEU A 508 -14.60 -29.84 -23.97
C LEU A 508 -14.12 -30.87 -22.94
N PRO A 509 -12.82 -30.85 -22.58
CA PRO A 509 -12.33 -31.56 -21.39
C PRO A 509 -13.20 -31.25 -20.17
N GLU A 510 -13.37 -32.21 -19.27
CA GLU A 510 -14.06 -31.98 -18.01
C GLU A 510 -13.26 -30.95 -17.19
N ALA A 511 -13.97 -29.97 -16.62
CA ALA A 511 -13.34 -28.95 -15.81
C ALA A 511 -12.97 -29.53 -14.44
N ILE A 512 -11.78 -29.20 -13.94
CA ILE A 512 -11.35 -29.59 -12.59
C ILE A 512 -12.19 -28.82 -11.57
N VAL A 513 -12.91 -29.52 -10.70
CA VAL A 513 -13.77 -28.90 -9.69
C VAL A 513 -12.96 -28.54 -8.45
N ILE A 514 -12.80 -27.24 -8.18
CA ILE A 514 -12.09 -26.75 -7.00
C ILE A 514 -12.90 -27.09 -5.74
N GLY A 515 -12.22 -27.70 -4.78
CA GLY A 515 -12.79 -28.21 -3.53
C GLY A 515 -13.29 -29.66 -3.57
N ASP A 516 -13.35 -30.29 -4.75
CA ASP A 516 -13.70 -31.72 -4.90
C ASP A 516 -12.55 -32.50 -5.56
N ASP A 517 -12.14 -32.11 -6.77
CA ASP A 517 -11.04 -32.75 -7.52
C ASP A 517 -9.66 -32.24 -7.07
N ARG A 518 -9.57 -30.94 -6.77
CA ARG A 518 -8.35 -30.28 -6.29
C ARG A 518 -8.71 -29.32 -5.17
N THR A 519 -8.00 -29.40 -4.05
CA THR A 519 -8.20 -28.50 -2.89
C THR A 519 -7.01 -27.55 -2.80
N PRO A 520 -7.23 -26.22 -2.84
CA PRO A 520 -6.14 -25.27 -2.64
C PRO A 520 -5.60 -25.36 -1.20
N PRO A 521 -4.30 -25.13 -0.99
CA PRO A 521 -3.75 -24.91 0.34
C PRO A 521 -4.42 -23.72 1.03
N THR A 522 -4.40 -23.69 2.37
CA THR A 522 -5.05 -22.64 3.19
C THR A 522 -4.10 -21.93 4.16
N GLU A 523 -2.78 -22.10 4.04
CA GLU A 523 -1.81 -21.44 4.94
C GLU A 523 -0.63 -20.87 4.14
N ASN A 524 0.08 -21.74 3.41
CA ASN A 524 1.29 -21.36 2.69
C ASN A 524 0.99 -20.93 1.25
N ILE A 525 1.38 -19.71 0.90
CA ILE A 525 1.47 -19.30 -0.51
C ILE A 525 2.73 -19.88 -1.14
N GLU A 526 3.86 -19.76 -0.44
CA GLU A 526 5.17 -20.30 -0.84
C GLU A 526 6.04 -20.36 0.42
N ASP A 527 6.66 -21.52 0.71
CA ASP A 527 7.45 -21.71 1.94
C ASP A 527 8.94 -22.07 1.75
N ASP A 528 9.40 -22.32 0.53
CA ASP A 528 10.73 -22.86 0.26
C ASP A 528 11.62 -22.01 -0.67
N ASN A 529 11.15 -20.83 -1.07
CA ASN A 529 11.75 -19.92 -2.06
C ASN A 529 11.85 -20.53 -3.47
N MET A 530 10.77 -21.17 -3.92
CA MET A 530 10.58 -21.77 -5.24
C MET A 530 11.64 -22.83 -5.58
N LYS A 531 12.15 -23.55 -4.58
CA LYS A 531 13.17 -24.60 -4.74
C LYS A 531 12.56 -25.93 -5.12
N THR A 532 11.37 -26.23 -4.63
CA THR A 532 10.58 -27.39 -5.02
C THR A 532 9.27 -26.93 -5.66
N PHE A 533 8.65 -27.83 -6.41
CA PHE A 533 7.35 -27.60 -7.02
C PHE A 533 6.36 -28.56 -6.35
N ASP A 534 5.63 -28.08 -5.36
CA ASP A 534 4.73 -28.82 -4.46
C ASP A 534 3.34 -28.16 -4.37
N PRO A 535 2.44 -28.45 -5.34
CA PRO A 535 1.10 -27.89 -5.36
C PRO A 535 0.17 -28.41 -4.26
N GLU A 536 0.59 -29.38 -3.43
CA GLU A 536 -0.22 -29.88 -2.32
C GLU A 536 -0.13 -28.96 -1.10
N THR A 537 1.00 -28.27 -0.92
CA THR A 537 1.24 -27.39 0.23
C THR A 537 1.39 -25.92 -0.15
N ASP A 538 1.84 -25.62 -1.37
CA ASP A 538 2.16 -24.26 -1.78
C ASP A 538 1.11 -23.70 -2.74
N GLY A 539 0.45 -22.61 -2.33
CA GLY A 539 -0.61 -21.97 -3.09
C GLY A 539 -0.14 -21.45 -4.46
N LEU A 540 1.10 -20.99 -4.56
CA LEU A 540 1.70 -20.53 -5.82
C LEU A 540 1.79 -21.70 -6.81
N ASP A 541 2.38 -22.82 -6.39
CA ASP A 541 2.54 -24.04 -7.18
C ASP A 541 1.19 -24.68 -7.52
N PHE A 542 0.23 -24.59 -6.60
CA PHE A 542 -1.14 -25.06 -6.82
C PHE A 542 -1.76 -24.41 -8.06
N TYR A 543 -1.73 -23.08 -8.15
CA TYR A 543 -2.32 -22.39 -9.31
C TYR A 543 -1.45 -22.52 -10.57
N GLU A 544 -0.12 -22.53 -10.43
CA GLU A 544 0.80 -22.76 -11.54
C GLU A 544 0.55 -24.14 -12.19
N SER A 545 0.32 -25.18 -11.36
CA SER A 545 -0.03 -26.52 -11.85
C SER A 545 -1.37 -26.60 -12.59
N LEU A 546 -2.18 -25.55 -12.52
CA LEU A 546 -3.47 -25.42 -13.22
C LEU A 546 -3.39 -24.42 -14.38
N GLU A 547 -2.23 -23.82 -14.68
CA GLU A 547 -2.09 -22.76 -15.68
C GLU A 547 -2.71 -23.16 -17.03
N GLY A 548 -3.62 -22.35 -17.55
CA GLY A 548 -4.29 -22.59 -18.83
C GLY A 548 -5.35 -23.70 -18.81
N MET A 549 -5.56 -24.39 -17.68
CA MET A 549 -6.58 -25.43 -17.55
C MET A 549 -7.97 -24.84 -17.34
N LEU A 550 -8.97 -25.59 -17.81
CA LEU A 550 -10.38 -25.36 -17.51
C LEU A 550 -10.71 -25.87 -16.11
N ILE A 551 -11.18 -24.98 -15.24
CA ILE A 551 -11.60 -25.29 -13.87
C ILE A 551 -13.04 -24.87 -13.62
N ALA A 552 -13.66 -25.43 -12.59
CA ALA A 552 -14.98 -25.05 -12.11
C ALA A 552 -14.92 -24.71 -10.61
N ILE A 553 -15.44 -23.54 -10.24
CA ILE A 553 -15.53 -23.06 -8.86
C ILE A 553 -17.01 -23.17 -8.42
N PRO A 554 -17.40 -24.18 -7.63
CA PRO A 554 -18.78 -24.39 -7.23
C PRO A 554 -19.20 -23.49 -6.06
N ASP A 555 -20.39 -22.87 -6.18
CA ASP A 555 -21.10 -22.17 -5.10
C ASP A 555 -20.23 -21.20 -4.28
N ALA A 556 -19.31 -20.50 -4.97
CA ALA A 556 -18.24 -19.72 -4.39
C ALA A 556 -18.78 -18.59 -3.49
N THR A 557 -18.10 -18.36 -2.37
CA THR A 557 -18.38 -17.23 -1.47
C THR A 557 -17.48 -16.06 -1.83
N ILE A 558 -18.04 -14.86 -1.84
CA ILE A 558 -17.35 -13.61 -2.16
C ILE A 558 -16.65 -13.11 -0.89
N SER A 559 -15.33 -12.92 -0.94
CA SER A 559 -14.54 -12.47 0.21
C SER A 559 -14.30 -10.96 0.27
N GLY A 560 -14.71 -10.23 -0.77
CA GLY A 560 -14.55 -8.79 -0.86
C GLY A 560 -15.32 -8.19 -2.05
N PRO A 561 -15.60 -6.87 -2.04
CA PRO A 561 -16.22 -6.20 -3.18
C PRO A 561 -15.29 -6.21 -4.41
N VAL A 562 -15.88 -6.10 -5.61
CA VAL A 562 -15.13 -6.04 -6.88
C VAL A 562 -14.23 -4.81 -6.93
N LYS A 563 -12.98 -5.00 -7.36
CA LYS A 563 -12.02 -3.90 -7.61
C LYS A 563 -11.15 -4.28 -8.81
N TYR A 564 -10.89 -3.32 -9.71
CA TYR A 564 -10.12 -3.56 -10.94
C TYR A 564 -10.66 -4.69 -11.83
N ASP A 565 -11.99 -4.84 -11.88
CA ASP A 565 -12.69 -5.92 -12.58
C ASP A 565 -12.29 -7.33 -12.08
N GLU A 566 -11.83 -7.42 -10.83
CA GLU A 566 -11.51 -8.68 -10.15
C GLU A 566 -12.51 -8.92 -9.02
N LEU A 567 -13.18 -10.07 -9.07
CA LEU A 567 -14.08 -10.56 -8.03
C LEU A 567 -13.35 -11.60 -7.16
N PRO A 568 -12.97 -11.26 -5.92
CA PRO A 568 -12.34 -12.21 -5.02
C PRO A 568 -13.35 -13.19 -4.42
N VAL A 569 -13.05 -14.48 -4.52
CA VAL A 569 -13.89 -15.57 -4.02
C VAL A 569 -13.07 -16.68 -3.36
N TYR A 570 -13.76 -17.55 -2.63
CA TYR A 570 -13.21 -18.81 -2.15
C TYR A 570 -14.27 -19.91 -2.18
N VAL A 571 -13.79 -21.15 -2.09
CA VAL A 571 -14.62 -22.33 -1.81
C VAL A 571 -14.25 -22.80 -0.41
N ASN A 572 -15.26 -23.10 0.41
CA ASN A 572 -15.02 -23.63 1.74
C ASN A 572 -14.53 -25.07 1.64
N THR A 573 -13.26 -25.29 1.97
CA THR A 573 -12.59 -26.59 1.83
C THR A 573 -11.98 -27.09 3.14
N SER A 574 -11.78 -26.20 4.12
CA SER A 574 -11.23 -26.53 5.43
C SER A 574 -11.95 -25.81 6.56
N ALA A 575 -11.94 -26.41 7.75
CA ALA A 575 -12.42 -25.77 8.97
C ALA A 575 -11.39 -24.80 9.57
N ASP A 576 -10.15 -24.83 9.09
CA ASP A 576 -9.03 -24.02 9.59
C ASP A 576 -9.00 -22.61 8.98
N GLN A 577 -9.78 -22.36 7.91
CA GLN A 577 -9.90 -21.04 7.28
C GLN A 577 -10.43 -20.00 8.26
N LEU A 578 -9.78 -18.85 8.31
CA LEU A 578 -10.13 -17.75 9.19
C LEU A 578 -11.05 -16.76 8.48
N PHE A 579 -12.19 -16.49 9.11
CA PHE A 579 -13.21 -15.60 8.53
C PHE A 579 -13.51 -14.41 9.43
N THR A 580 -13.85 -13.29 8.79
CA THR A 580 -14.52 -12.17 9.45
C THR A 580 -15.99 -12.51 9.74
N ARG A 581 -16.65 -11.67 10.55
CA ARG A 581 -18.12 -11.73 10.73
C ARG A 581 -18.93 -11.62 9.44
N ALA A 582 -18.37 -11.00 8.40
CA ALA A 582 -18.97 -10.85 7.07
C ALA A 582 -18.64 -12.05 6.15
N ASN A 583 -17.95 -13.08 6.64
CA ASN A 583 -17.42 -14.21 5.86
C ASN A 583 -16.36 -13.82 4.82
N GLY A 584 -15.63 -12.71 5.04
CA GLY A 584 -14.40 -12.37 4.31
C GLY A 584 -13.20 -13.18 4.85
N LEU A 585 -12.18 -13.39 4.01
CA LEU A 585 -10.97 -14.14 4.38
C LEU A 585 -10.01 -13.26 5.19
N LEU A 586 -9.63 -13.70 6.38
CA LEU A 586 -8.85 -12.90 7.33
C LEU A 586 -7.36 -13.28 7.28
N ILE A 587 -6.48 -12.29 7.08
CA ILE A 587 -5.03 -12.53 7.18
C ILE A 587 -4.62 -12.78 8.64
N SER A 588 -3.67 -13.69 8.84
CA SER A 588 -2.96 -13.91 10.10
C SER A 588 -1.43 -13.97 9.86
N PRO A 589 -0.58 -13.98 10.90
CA PRO A 589 0.86 -14.06 10.71
C PRO A 589 1.34 -15.35 10.00
N GLU A 590 0.49 -16.38 9.95
CA GLU A 590 0.77 -17.71 9.42
C GLU A 590 -0.12 -18.07 8.22
N ASP A 591 -1.07 -17.19 7.85
CA ASP A 591 -2.05 -17.44 6.79
C ASP A 591 -2.32 -16.16 6.00
N TYR A 592 -1.93 -16.18 4.71
CA TYR A 592 -2.17 -15.10 3.74
C TYR A 592 -3.23 -15.48 2.70
N ASN A 593 -4.06 -16.48 3.02
CA ASN A 593 -5.18 -17.01 2.26
C ASN A 593 -4.82 -17.48 0.84
N PRO A 594 -3.95 -18.49 0.67
CA PRO A 594 -3.63 -19.07 -0.65
C PRO A 594 -4.86 -19.61 -1.40
N GLU A 595 -5.93 -20.00 -0.71
CA GLU A 595 -7.19 -20.48 -1.31
C GLU A 595 -8.05 -19.40 -1.97
N ARG A 596 -7.66 -18.14 -1.80
CA ARG A 596 -8.34 -16.99 -2.37
C ARG A 596 -8.11 -16.94 -3.88
N MET A 597 -9.21 -16.96 -4.62
CA MET A 597 -9.24 -16.92 -6.08
C MET A 597 -9.77 -15.58 -6.58
N LEU A 598 -9.19 -15.06 -7.68
CA LEU A 598 -9.72 -13.88 -8.37
C LEU A 598 -10.41 -14.30 -9.66
N ILE A 599 -11.68 -13.96 -9.79
CA ILE A 599 -12.41 -14.13 -11.04
C ILE A 599 -12.34 -12.82 -11.83
N ASP A 600 -11.91 -12.89 -13.08
CA ASP A 600 -11.93 -11.76 -14.01
C ASP A 600 -13.38 -11.52 -14.47
N VAL A 601 -13.96 -10.40 -14.05
CA VAL A 601 -15.34 -10.02 -14.33
C VAL A 601 -15.41 -8.86 -15.33
N ASP A 602 -14.37 -8.61 -16.13
CA ASP A 602 -14.41 -7.60 -17.19
C ASP A 602 -15.61 -7.86 -18.14
N GLY A 603 -16.40 -6.81 -18.34
CA GLY A 603 -17.64 -6.86 -19.12
C GLY A 603 -18.82 -7.59 -18.46
N ILE A 604 -18.70 -8.01 -17.20
CA ILE A 604 -19.78 -8.61 -16.40
C ILE A 604 -20.30 -7.56 -15.42
N ASP A 605 -21.59 -7.22 -15.54
CA ASP A 605 -22.26 -6.29 -14.62
C ASP A 605 -22.61 -7.02 -13.30
N ILE A 606 -21.77 -6.84 -12.29
CA ILE A 606 -21.90 -7.46 -10.97
C ILE A 606 -21.56 -6.45 -9.87
N ASP A 607 -22.45 -6.35 -8.88
CA ASP A 607 -22.30 -5.54 -7.68
C ASP A 607 -22.59 -6.44 -6.48
N VAL A 608 -21.64 -6.52 -5.56
CA VAL A 608 -21.62 -7.53 -4.49
C VAL A 608 -21.02 -6.98 -3.22
N THR A 609 -21.50 -7.53 -2.11
CA THR A 609 -20.98 -7.31 -0.76
C THR A 609 -20.25 -8.58 -0.29
N THR A 610 -19.29 -8.41 0.62
CA THR A 610 -18.59 -9.53 1.27
C THR A 610 -19.58 -10.50 1.93
N GLY A 611 -19.41 -11.80 1.70
CA GLY A 611 -20.29 -12.86 2.20
C GLY A 611 -21.45 -13.25 1.28
N ASP A 612 -21.68 -12.50 0.19
CA ASP A 612 -22.54 -12.95 -0.91
C ASP A 612 -22.00 -14.25 -1.53
N ARG A 613 -22.85 -14.98 -2.25
CA ARG A 613 -22.47 -16.26 -2.87
C ARG A 613 -22.93 -16.36 -4.31
N LEU A 614 -22.21 -17.12 -5.13
CA LEU A 614 -22.63 -17.43 -6.49
C LEU A 614 -23.63 -18.60 -6.48
N ASP A 615 -24.76 -18.46 -7.19
CA ASP A 615 -25.81 -19.49 -7.36
C ASP A 615 -25.42 -20.49 -8.46
N GLY A 616 -24.41 -21.30 -8.16
CA GLY A 616 -23.85 -22.31 -9.06
C GLY A 616 -22.38 -22.07 -9.39
N SER A 617 -21.87 -22.89 -10.31
CA SER A 617 -20.44 -22.92 -10.63
C SER A 617 -20.04 -21.85 -11.65
N VAL A 618 -18.88 -21.23 -11.41
CA VAL A 618 -18.15 -20.49 -12.47
C VAL A 618 -17.17 -21.45 -13.11
N THR A 619 -17.31 -21.67 -14.41
CA THR A 619 -16.30 -22.41 -15.20
C THR A 619 -15.37 -21.40 -15.87
N GLY A 620 -14.06 -21.58 -15.80
CA GLY A 620 -13.11 -20.62 -16.36
C GLY A 620 -11.72 -21.18 -16.57
N ILE A 621 -10.88 -20.41 -17.26
CA ILE A 621 -9.48 -20.74 -17.50
C ILE A 621 -8.61 -20.09 -16.43
N VAL A 622 -7.69 -20.84 -15.83
CA VAL A 622 -6.66 -20.29 -14.95
C VAL A 622 -5.61 -19.58 -15.79
N SER A 623 -5.26 -18.38 -15.40
CA SER A 623 -4.28 -17.54 -16.08
C SER A 623 -3.55 -16.64 -15.08
N TYR A 624 -2.53 -15.93 -15.54
CA TYR A 624 -1.71 -15.11 -14.67
C TYR A 624 -1.41 -13.75 -15.31
N ASP A 625 -1.75 -12.67 -14.61
CA ASP A 625 -1.34 -11.30 -14.96
C ASP A 625 -1.37 -10.38 -13.72
N TYR A 626 -0.66 -9.25 -13.78
CA TYR A 626 -0.58 -8.26 -12.68
C TYR A 626 -0.28 -8.91 -11.31
N SER A 627 0.69 -9.82 -11.30
CA SER A 627 1.18 -10.52 -10.11
C SER A 627 0.15 -11.41 -9.39
N ASN A 628 -0.91 -11.83 -10.08
CA ASN A 628 -1.95 -12.68 -9.52
C ASN A 628 -2.44 -13.74 -10.52
N PHE A 629 -2.83 -14.90 -9.99
CA PHE A 629 -3.63 -15.86 -10.72
C PHE A 629 -5.08 -15.40 -10.82
N LYS A 630 -5.67 -15.58 -12.01
CA LYS A 630 -7.03 -15.17 -12.36
C LYS A 630 -7.77 -16.27 -13.09
N ILE A 631 -9.06 -16.35 -12.81
CA ILE A 631 -9.99 -17.26 -13.45
C ILE A 631 -10.79 -16.45 -14.46
N ARG A 632 -10.57 -16.71 -15.74
CA ARG A 632 -11.30 -16.05 -16.84
C ARG A 632 -12.55 -16.86 -17.18
N PRO A 633 -13.76 -16.38 -16.86
CA PRO A 633 -14.98 -17.14 -17.04
C PRO A 633 -15.22 -17.55 -18.49
N THR A 634 -15.71 -18.77 -18.66
CA THR A 634 -16.17 -19.34 -19.93
C THR A 634 -17.63 -19.72 -19.80
N GLY A 635 -18.47 -19.26 -20.73
CA GLY A 635 -19.90 -19.55 -20.72
C GLY A 635 -20.75 -18.53 -19.96
N THR A 636 -21.79 -18.99 -19.26
CA THR A 636 -22.74 -18.13 -18.55
C THR A 636 -22.30 -17.93 -17.11
N PHE A 637 -22.21 -16.67 -16.68
CA PHE A 637 -21.91 -16.32 -15.29
C PHE A 637 -23.15 -16.55 -14.39
N PRO A 638 -23.02 -17.17 -13.21
CA PRO A 638 -24.14 -17.43 -12.30
C PRO A 638 -24.69 -16.13 -11.68
N SER A 639 -25.94 -16.17 -11.22
CA SER A 639 -26.50 -15.09 -10.41
C SER A 639 -25.93 -15.07 -9.00
N VAL A 640 -26.06 -13.95 -8.30
CA VAL A 640 -25.64 -13.79 -6.89
C VAL A 640 -26.80 -14.12 -5.93
N ILE A 641 -26.48 -14.78 -4.83
CA ILE A 641 -27.30 -14.95 -3.63
C ILE A 641 -26.77 -13.98 -2.58
N GLU A 642 -27.61 -13.02 -2.19
CA GLU A 642 -27.28 -12.06 -1.13
C GLU A 642 -27.00 -12.76 0.21
N GLY A 643 -25.91 -12.36 0.86
CA GLY A 643 -25.51 -12.77 2.20
C GLY A 643 -26.22 -11.98 3.31
N ASP A 644 -25.74 -12.16 4.54
CA ASP A 644 -26.32 -11.52 5.75
C ASP A 644 -25.59 -10.23 6.18
N THR A 645 -24.56 -9.81 5.43
CA THR A 645 -23.68 -8.68 5.77
C THR A 645 -24.44 -7.35 5.82
N LYS A 646 -24.24 -6.61 6.92
CA LYS A 646 -24.95 -5.34 7.19
C LYS A 646 -24.02 -4.34 7.82
N ARG A 647 -24.25 -3.06 7.51
CA ARG A 647 -23.53 -1.93 8.12
C ARG A 647 -23.73 -1.94 9.63
N GLU A 648 -22.62 -1.92 10.34
CA GLU A 648 -22.56 -1.97 11.79
C GLU A 648 -22.99 -0.64 12.45
N VAL A 649 -23.50 -0.73 13.67
CA VAL A 649 -23.60 0.42 14.58
C VAL A 649 -22.83 0.02 15.84
N THR A 650 -22.01 0.92 16.36
CA THR A 650 -21.16 0.61 17.51
C THR A 650 -21.99 0.12 18.70
N LYS A 651 -21.47 -0.93 19.34
CA LYS A 651 -22.04 -1.47 20.59
C LYS A 651 -21.55 -0.71 21.82
N ILE A 652 -20.61 0.20 21.63
CA ILE A 652 -20.14 1.09 22.69
C ILE A 652 -21.28 2.01 23.10
N GLU A 653 -21.55 2.03 24.41
CA GLU A 653 -22.38 3.03 25.08
C GLU A 653 -21.46 3.84 26.02
N SER A 654 -21.55 5.16 25.95
CA SER A 654 -20.76 6.10 26.75
C SER A 654 -21.64 6.92 27.69
N SER A 655 -21.14 7.20 28.89
CA SER A 655 -21.73 8.18 29.83
C SER A 655 -21.09 9.57 29.68
N GLU A 656 -21.46 10.51 30.56
CA GLU A 656 -20.77 11.82 30.65
C GLU A 656 -19.32 11.69 31.12
N GLY A 657 -19.00 10.69 31.95
CA GLY A 657 -17.65 10.42 32.44
C GLY A 657 -16.71 9.66 31.49
N ASP A 658 -17.24 9.06 30.42
CA ASP A 658 -16.45 8.29 29.44
C ASP A 658 -15.98 9.20 28.29
N LEU A 659 -14.68 9.17 27.95
CA LEU A 659 -14.15 9.84 26.75
C LEU A 659 -14.23 8.90 25.54
N THR A 660 -14.76 9.39 24.43
CA THR A 660 -14.80 8.64 23.16
C THR A 660 -13.84 9.23 22.13
N VAL A 661 -12.95 8.40 21.58
CA VAL A 661 -11.95 8.81 20.58
C VAL A 661 -12.01 7.86 19.39
N ALA A 662 -12.14 8.40 18.18
CA ALA A 662 -12.23 7.62 16.95
C ALA A 662 -11.11 7.93 15.95
N SER A 663 -10.74 6.93 15.15
CA SER A 663 -9.95 7.05 13.93
C SER A 663 -10.86 6.85 12.73
N TYR A 664 -10.80 7.74 11.73
CA TYR A 664 -11.53 7.54 10.48
C TYR A 664 -10.74 8.06 9.28
N ASN A 665 -10.23 7.14 8.46
CA ASN A 665 -9.78 7.44 7.11
C ASN A 665 -11.00 7.68 6.21
N ILE A 666 -11.06 8.84 5.57
CA ILE A 666 -12.20 9.30 4.75
C ILE A 666 -11.88 9.39 3.26
N GLU A 667 -10.78 8.76 2.83
CA GLU A 667 -10.39 8.50 1.44
C GLU A 667 -10.36 9.77 0.56
N ASN A 668 -9.21 10.47 0.59
CA ASN A 668 -8.91 11.64 -0.25
C ASN A 668 -9.98 12.74 -0.25
N TYR A 669 -10.53 13.05 0.92
CA TYR A 669 -11.70 13.91 1.01
C TYR A 669 -11.38 15.40 0.79
N TYR A 670 -12.10 16.03 -0.14
CA TYR A 670 -12.25 17.48 -0.26
C TYR A 670 -13.66 17.83 -0.75
N THR A 671 -14.05 19.11 -0.73
CA THR A 671 -15.41 19.55 -1.09
C THR A 671 -15.86 19.17 -2.51
N GLY A 672 -14.94 18.93 -3.44
CA GLY A 672 -15.25 18.59 -4.83
C GLY A 672 -15.58 17.11 -5.10
N VAL A 673 -15.44 16.20 -4.12
CA VAL A 673 -15.86 14.79 -4.27
C VAL A 673 -17.39 14.61 -4.26
N GLY A 674 -18.13 15.69 -3.99
CA GLY A 674 -19.60 15.74 -4.06
C GLY A 674 -20.32 15.61 -2.71
N GLU A 675 -21.48 16.24 -2.60
CA GLU A 675 -22.28 16.31 -1.35
C GLU A 675 -22.71 14.93 -0.82
N SER A 676 -22.83 13.93 -1.71
CA SER A 676 -23.21 12.55 -1.35
C SER A 676 -22.19 11.89 -0.42
N LYS A 677 -20.87 11.99 -0.71
CA LYS A 677 -19.83 11.42 0.14
C LYS A 677 -19.75 12.13 1.49
N THR A 678 -19.86 13.46 1.52
CA THR A 678 -19.95 14.24 2.77
C THR A 678 -21.11 13.77 3.65
N ALA A 679 -22.30 13.58 3.07
CA ALA A 679 -23.48 13.13 3.80
C ALA A 679 -23.28 11.71 4.37
N LYS A 680 -22.66 10.79 3.63
CA LYS A 680 -22.36 9.43 4.10
C LYS A 680 -21.33 9.42 5.25
N ILE A 681 -20.27 10.24 5.16
CA ILE A 681 -19.28 10.39 6.23
C ILE A 681 -19.97 10.94 7.50
N ALA A 682 -20.79 11.99 7.35
CA ALA A 682 -21.55 12.56 8.45
C ALA A 682 -22.52 11.55 9.08
N ASP A 683 -23.26 10.79 8.27
CA ASP A 683 -24.15 9.72 8.72
C ASP A 683 -23.38 8.64 9.50
N SER A 684 -22.21 8.24 9.01
CA SER A 684 -21.31 7.31 9.70
C SER A 684 -20.94 7.82 11.10
N ILE A 685 -20.58 9.10 11.20
CA ILE A 685 -20.20 9.74 12.48
C ILE A 685 -21.39 9.80 13.45
N VAL A 686 -22.57 10.19 12.97
CA VAL A 686 -23.73 10.40 13.83
C VAL A 686 -24.40 9.08 14.21
N ASN A 687 -24.68 8.22 13.24
CA ASN A 687 -25.55 7.06 13.41
C ASN A 687 -24.78 5.76 13.65
N ASN A 688 -23.63 5.56 13.02
CA ASN A 688 -22.84 4.34 13.21
C ASN A 688 -21.87 4.46 14.40
N MET A 689 -21.19 5.60 14.57
CA MET A 689 -20.23 5.85 15.66
C MET A 689 -20.82 6.53 16.90
N LYS A 690 -22.07 7.02 16.85
CA LYS A 690 -22.75 7.74 17.94
C LYS A 690 -22.02 9.00 18.42
N THR A 691 -21.55 9.84 17.49
CA THR A 691 -20.96 11.17 17.75
C THR A 691 -19.78 11.18 18.76
N PRO A 692 -18.62 10.59 18.43
CA PRO A 692 -17.45 10.55 19.32
C PRO A 692 -16.93 11.94 19.74
N ASP A 693 -16.33 12.06 20.92
CA ASP A 693 -15.84 13.34 21.46
C ASP A 693 -14.68 13.92 20.64
N ILE A 694 -13.76 13.07 20.22
CA ILE A 694 -12.60 13.41 19.38
C ILE A 694 -12.53 12.42 18.22
N ILE A 695 -12.36 12.93 17.01
CA ILE A 695 -12.18 12.11 15.81
C ILE A 695 -10.90 12.57 15.11
N GLY A 696 -9.92 11.66 15.01
CA GLY A 696 -8.81 11.81 14.09
C GLY A 696 -9.27 11.49 12.68
N LEU A 697 -9.24 12.48 11.81
CA LEU A 697 -9.56 12.34 10.39
C LEU A 697 -8.28 12.13 9.60
N ILE A 698 -8.28 11.08 8.78
CA ILE A 698 -7.19 10.69 7.92
C ILE A 698 -7.61 10.88 6.46
N GLU A 699 -6.68 11.34 5.64
CA GLU A 699 -6.88 11.70 4.24
C GLU A 699 -7.75 12.92 3.96
N VAL A 700 -7.63 13.97 4.77
CA VAL A 700 -8.22 15.28 4.44
C VAL A 700 -7.34 16.01 3.43
N GLN A 701 -7.92 16.45 2.32
CA GLN A 701 -7.27 17.22 1.26
C GLN A 701 -7.56 18.71 1.33
N ASP A 702 -6.85 19.46 0.47
CA ASP A 702 -6.93 20.90 0.34
C ASP A 702 -8.33 21.30 -0.12
N ASN A 703 -8.69 22.57 0.04
CA ASN A 703 -9.99 23.08 -0.40
C ASN A 703 -10.24 22.83 -1.90
N ASN A 704 -9.18 22.70 -2.70
CA ASN A 704 -9.22 22.45 -4.14
C ASN A 704 -8.83 21.01 -4.56
N GLY A 705 -8.66 20.10 -3.59
CA GLY A 705 -8.38 18.68 -3.81
C GLY A 705 -7.08 18.43 -4.59
N PRO A 706 -7.09 17.63 -5.67
CA PRO A 706 -5.88 17.29 -6.43
C PRO A 706 -5.38 18.41 -7.36
N THR A 707 -5.93 19.62 -7.27
CA THR A 707 -5.55 20.73 -8.14
C THR A 707 -4.21 21.31 -7.72
N ASP A 708 -3.18 21.08 -8.54
CA ASP A 708 -1.81 21.55 -8.28
C ASP A 708 -1.63 23.07 -8.58
N ASP A 709 -2.11 23.93 -7.68
CA ASP A 709 -1.96 25.40 -7.74
C ASP A 709 -1.23 26.03 -6.52
N GLY A 710 -0.72 25.19 -5.62
CA GLY A 710 -0.02 25.58 -4.38
C GLY A 710 -0.93 25.84 -3.18
N THR A 711 -2.24 25.59 -3.28
CA THR A 711 -3.17 25.64 -2.15
C THR A 711 -2.86 24.51 -1.17
N THR A 712 -2.69 24.86 0.11
CA THR A 712 -2.46 23.89 1.22
C THR A 712 -3.48 24.01 2.34
N ASP A 713 -4.44 24.93 2.24
CA ASP A 713 -5.50 25.13 3.23
C ASP A 713 -6.61 24.09 3.04
N ALA A 714 -7.09 23.49 4.14
CA ALA A 714 -8.16 22.48 4.15
C ALA A 714 -9.40 22.93 4.95
N SER A 715 -9.48 24.22 5.32
CA SER A 715 -10.54 24.71 6.20
C SER A 715 -11.94 24.53 5.63
N GLU A 716 -12.13 24.64 4.31
CA GLU A 716 -13.43 24.41 3.66
C GLU A 716 -13.80 22.93 3.68
N SER A 717 -12.83 22.02 3.53
CA SER A 717 -13.03 20.57 3.63
C SER A 717 -13.52 20.18 5.04
N TYR A 718 -12.87 20.66 6.10
CA TYR A 718 -13.33 20.41 7.47
C TYR A 718 -14.71 21.01 7.75
N ASN A 719 -14.95 22.26 7.33
CA ASN A 719 -16.24 22.91 7.55
C ASN A 719 -17.39 22.20 6.82
N ALA A 720 -17.14 21.59 5.65
CA ALA A 720 -18.15 20.81 4.94
C ALA A 720 -18.55 19.54 5.71
N ILE A 721 -17.59 18.81 6.29
CA ILE A 721 -17.87 17.63 7.13
C ILE A 721 -18.65 18.05 8.39
N ILE A 722 -18.19 19.09 9.09
CA ILE A 722 -18.85 19.60 10.31
C ILE A 722 -20.30 19.97 10.02
N LYS A 723 -20.53 20.71 8.93
CA LYS A 723 -21.88 21.07 8.49
C LYS A 723 -22.72 19.83 8.16
N GLY A 724 -22.15 18.85 7.47
CA GLY A 724 -22.84 17.58 7.20
C GLY A 724 -23.26 16.85 8.47
N ILE A 725 -22.40 16.84 9.49
CA ILE A 725 -22.70 16.26 10.82
C ILE A 725 -23.86 16.99 11.50
N GLU A 726 -23.86 18.33 11.49
CA GLU A 726 -24.98 19.12 12.02
C GLU A 726 -26.30 18.83 11.28
N GLU A 727 -26.25 18.72 9.94
CA GLU A 727 -27.40 18.39 9.11
C GLU A 727 -27.92 16.96 9.34
N ALA A 728 -27.04 16.02 9.69
CA ALA A 728 -27.38 14.66 10.10
C ALA A 728 -27.91 14.58 11.55
N GLY A 729 -27.87 15.67 12.32
CA GLY A 729 -28.38 15.77 13.69
C GLY A 729 -27.32 15.57 14.79
N GLY A 730 -26.04 15.58 14.44
CA GLY A 730 -24.92 15.54 15.39
C GLY A 730 -24.57 16.92 15.99
N PRO A 731 -23.58 16.97 16.89
CA PRO A 731 -23.14 18.22 17.53
C PRO A 731 -22.33 19.10 16.58
N THR A 732 -22.20 20.39 16.92
CA THR A 732 -21.30 21.32 16.24
C THR A 732 -19.85 21.07 16.65
N TYR A 733 -19.14 20.26 15.87
CA TYR A 733 -17.71 20.04 16.04
C TYR A 733 -16.88 21.29 15.72
N LYS A 734 -15.67 21.37 16.30
CA LYS A 734 -14.59 22.25 15.84
C LYS A 734 -13.46 21.41 15.26
N PHE A 735 -12.61 21.99 14.42
CA PHE A 735 -11.44 21.29 13.88
C PHE A 735 -10.12 21.92 14.31
N THR A 736 -9.04 21.14 14.21
CA THR A 736 -7.67 21.64 14.29
C THR A 736 -6.74 20.77 13.44
N ASP A 737 -5.86 21.41 12.67
CA ASP A 737 -4.88 20.77 11.79
C ASP A 737 -3.62 21.65 11.64
N ILE A 738 -2.64 21.15 10.88
CA ILE A 738 -1.51 21.93 10.38
C ILE A 738 -1.40 21.71 8.88
N ALA A 739 -1.57 22.77 8.10
CA ALA A 739 -1.38 22.76 6.66
C ALA A 739 0.03 22.23 6.29
N PRO A 740 0.12 21.22 5.39
CA PRO A 740 1.40 20.75 4.86
C PRO A 740 2.20 21.84 4.13
N ALA A 741 3.49 21.59 3.96
CA ALA A 741 4.24 22.27 2.91
C ALA A 741 3.87 21.68 1.55
N ASP A 742 3.67 22.54 0.55
CA ASP A 742 3.21 22.15 -0.78
C ASP A 742 4.09 21.04 -1.39
N LYS A 743 3.47 19.90 -1.74
CA LYS A 743 4.05 18.69 -2.35
C LYS A 743 5.05 17.93 -1.49
N VAL A 744 5.12 18.21 -0.18
CA VAL A 744 6.07 17.57 0.72
C VAL A 744 5.46 16.38 1.46
N ASP A 745 4.17 16.48 1.81
CA ASP A 745 3.42 15.38 2.42
C ASP A 745 2.86 14.55 1.26
N GLY A 746 3.37 13.33 1.08
CA GLY A 746 3.02 12.50 -0.08
C GLY A 746 1.53 12.18 -0.15
N GLY A 747 1.11 11.47 -1.20
CA GLY A 747 -0.30 11.19 -1.47
C GLY A 747 -0.68 11.38 -2.92
N GLN A 748 -1.96 11.70 -3.16
CA GLN A 748 -2.46 12.01 -4.49
C GLN A 748 -1.69 13.21 -5.06
N PRO A 749 -1.09 13.12 -6.25
CA PRO A 749 -0.40 14.24 -6.87
C PRO A 749 -1.29 15.50 -6.94
N GLY A 750 -0.76 16.62 -6.45
CA GLY A 750 -1.45 17.91 -6.40
C GLY A 750 -2.32 18.13 -5.15
N GLY A 751 -2.77 17.07 -4.47
CA GLY A 751 -3.54 17.15 -3.23
C GLY A 751 -2.63 16.91 -2.03
N ASN A 752 -2.44 17.91 -1.19
CA ASN A 752 -1.54 17.85 -0.03
C ASN A 752 -2.18 17.05 1.12
N ILE A 753 -2.39 15.75 1.00
CA ILE A 753 -3.09 14.94 2.00
C ILE A 753 -2.53 15.15 3.41
N ARG A 754 -3.42 15.29 4.42
CA ARG A 754 -3.04 15.43 5.83
C ARG A 754 -3.89 14.58 6.77
N VAL A 755 -3.46 14.57 8.02
CA VAL A 755 -4.25 14.16 9.18
C VAL A 755 -4.67 15.40 9.97
N GLY A 756 -5.78 15.31 10.69
CA GLY A 756 -6.22 16.35 11.61
C GLY A 756 -7.34 15.87 12.54
N PHE A 757 -7.89 16.78 13.34
CA PHE A 757 -8.92 16.44 14.31
C PHE A 757 -10.19 17.25 14.11
N ILE A 758 -11.34 16.60 14.30
CA ILE A 758 -12.57 17.27 14.73
C ILE A 758 -12.91 16.85 16.16
N TYR A 759 -13.41 17.77 16.98
CA TYR A 759 -13.74 17.52 18.39
C TYR A 759 -15.01 18.26 18.83
N ASN A 760 -15.76 17.66 19.76
CA ASN A 760 -16.98 18.23 20.33
C ASN A 760 -16.62 19.21 21.47
N PRO A 761 -16.76 20.53 21.27
CA PRO A 761 -16.36 21.53 22.27
C PRO A 761 -17.26 21.59 23.51
N GLU A 762 -18.41 20.89 23.51
CA GLU A 762 -19.25 20.74 24.70
C GLU A 762 -18.72 19.66 25.66
N ARG A 763 -17.86 18.79 25.16
CA ARG A 763 -17.34 17.62 25.88
C ARG A 763 -15.86 17.75 26.20
N VAL A 764 -15.05 18.23 25.25
CA VAL A 764 -13.61 18.41 25.41
C VAL A 764 -13.19 19.84 25.13
N ASN A 765 -12.17 20.31 25.85
CA ASN A 765 -11.53 21.59 25.60
C ASN A 765 -10.18 21.37 24.90
N LEU A 766 -9.86 22.17 23.88
CA LEU A 766 -8.52 22.24 23.28
C LEU A 766 -7.76 23.40 23.95
N PRO A 767 -6.79 23.16 24.86
CA PRO A 767 -6.09 24.22 25.56
C PRO A 767 -5.39 25.17 24.59
N LYS A 768 -5.59 26.48 24.81
CA LYS A 768 -5.05 27.52 23.94
C LYS A 768 -3.52 27.64 24.10
N LYS A 769 -2.78 27.07 23.16
CA LYS A 769 -1.32 27.25 22.99
C LYS A 769 -1.01 27.78 21.59
N THR A 770 0.26 28.03 21.31
CA THR A 770 0.71 28.36 19.95
C THR A 770 0.57 27.11 19.08
N ALA A 771 -0.12 27.22 17.94
CA ALA A 771 -0.15 26.13 16.96
C ALA A 771 1.20 26.03 16.24
N GLY A 772 1.61 24.81 15.90
CA GLY A 772 2.80 24.56 15.09
C GLY A 772 2.63 24.97 13.61
N ASP A 773 3.68 24.72 12.83
CA ASP A 773 3.69 24.87 11.37
C ASP A 773 4.18 23.59 10.69
N ALA A 774 4.25 23.58 9.36
CA ALA A 774 4.63 22.40 8.57
C ALA A 774 6.05 21.85 8.87
N THR A 775 6.94 22.66 9.47
CA THR A 775 8.37 22.37 9.60
C THR A 775 8.89 22.39 11.04
N THR A 776 8.11 22.91 11.98
CA THR A 776 8.50 23.02 13.38
C THR A 776 8.01 21.80 14.17
N SER A 777 8.95 21.07 14.80
CA SER A 777 8.61 19.96 15.69
C SER A 777 7.95 20.43 16.98
N VAL A 778 6.98 19.66 17.47
CA VAL A 778 6.48 19.76 18.83
C VAL A 778 7.43 19.08 19.81
N ASP A 779 7.56 19.65 21.00
CA ASP A 779 8.28 19.08 22.14
C ASP A 779 7.29 18.87 23.31
N VAL A 780 7.73 18.17 24.36
CA VAL A 780 6.93 17.93 25.57
C VAL A 780 7.67 18.47 26.81
N ASP A 781 6.94 19.19 27.66
CA ASP A 781 7.41 19.61 28.99
C ASP A 781 6.40 19.22 30.09
N ALA A 782 6.70 19.54 31.34
CA ALA A 782 5.84 19.21 32.49
C ALA A 782 4.42 19.81 32.41
N ASN A 783 4.19 20.81 31.55
CA ASN A 783 2.89 21.42 31.28
C ASN A 783 2.20 20.86 30.03
N GLY A 784 2.76 19.81 29.41
CA GLY A 784 2.24 19.14 28.22
C GLY A 784 2.96 19.56 26.94
N LEU A 785 2.24 19.62 25.83
CA LEU A 785 2.83 19.94 24.52
C LEU A 785 3.29 21.41 24.46
N THR A 786 4.44 21.67 23.81
CA THR A 786 4.94 23.04 23.58
C THR A 786 4.18 23.77 22.47
N LEU A 787 3.57 23.02 21.56
CA LEU A 787 2.70 23.48 20.47
C LEU A 787 1.37 22.70 20.52
N ASN A 788 0.24 23.36 20.27
CA ASN A 788 -1.07 22.68 20.23
C ASN A 788 -1.98 23.24 19.12
N PRO A 789 -2.25 22.47 18.04
CA PRO A 789 -1.62 21.19 17.71
C PRO A 789 -0.15 21.37 17.30
N GLY A 790 0.59 20.27 17.18
CA GLY A 790 1.99 20.26 16.74
C GLY A 790 2.37 19.00 15.98
N ARG A 791 3.32 19.10 15.03
CA ARG A 791 3.81 17.95 14.24
C ARG A 791 4.99 17.28 14.92
N ILE A 792 5.04 15.95 14.89
CA ILE A 792 6.15 15.18 15.47
C ILE A 792 7.28 15.07 14.44
N ASP A 793 8.44 15.67 14.75
CA ASP A 793 9.66 15.64 13.93
C ASP A 793 9.42 15.75 12.41
N PRO A 794 8.75 16.82 11.93
CA PRO A 794 8.22 16.88 10.57
C PRO A 794 9.28 16.97 9.47
N THR A 795 10.55 17.21 9.83
CA THR A 795 11.68 17.31 8.90
C THR A 795 12.51 16.03 8.82
N ASN A 796 12.12 14.97 9.54
CA ASN A 796 12.83 13.70 9.52
C ASN A 796 12.61 12.95 8.19
N ASP A 797 13.69 12.40 7.63
CA ASP A 797 13.65 11.63 6.38
C ASP A 797 12.71 10.41 6.46
N ALA A 798 12.39 9.92 7.66
CA ALA A 798 11.37 8.87 7.84
C ALA A 798 9.99 9.27 7.30
N PHE A 799 9.68 10.58 7.25
CA PHE A 799 8.43 11.12 6.74
C PHE A 799 8.54 11.73 5.33
N GLU A 800 9.63 11.44 4.61
CA GLU A 800 9.77 11.83 3.21
C GLU A 800 8.65 11.20 2.37
N SER A 801 7.95 12.02 1.58
CA SER A 801 6.80 11.60 0.78
C SER A 801 5.71 10.83 1.55
N SER A 802 5.55 11.13 2.85
CA SER A 802 4.45 10.61 3.67
C SER A 802 3.85 11.70 4.57
N ARG A 803 2.72 11.39 5.21
CA ARG A 803 1.99 12.32 6.08
C ARG A 803 2.70 12.40 7.43
N LYS A 804 2.93 13.62 7.91
CA LYS A 804 3.60 13.84 9.20
C LYS A 804 2.58 13.66 10.33
N PRO A 805 2.92 12.93 11.42
CA PRO A 805 2.05 12.79 12.58
C PRO A 805 1.68 14.13 13.22
N LEU A 806 0.43 14.24 13.67
CA LEU A 806 -0.09 15.43 14.34
C LEU A 806 -0.50 15.08 15.77
N ALA A 807 0.13 15.72 16.75
CA ALA A 807 -0.24 15.63 18.16
C ALA A 807 -1.10 16.83 18.58
N ALA A 808 -2.19 16.56 19.28
CA ALA A 808 -3.03 17.56 19.92
C ALA A 808 -3.27 17.20 21.39
N GLU A 809 -3.19 18.20 22.27
CA GLU A 809 -3.54 18.11 23.69
C GLU A 809 -4.98 18.54 23.87
N PHE A 810 -5.81 17.68 24.46
CA PHE A 810 -7.17 17.94 24.87
C PHE A 810 -7.28 17.87 26.39
N GLU A 811 -8.30 18.53 26.94
CA GLU A 811 -8.69 18.44 28.34
C GLU A 811 -10.12 17.87 28.42
N PHE A 812 -10.28 16.79 29.18
CA PHE A 812 -11.56 16.13 29.44
C PHE A 812 -11.69 15.87 30.93
N ASN A 813 -12.75 16.37 31.55
CA ASN A 813 -12.99 16.29 33.00
C ASN A 813 -11.79 16.71 33.87
N GLY A 814 -11.02 17.71 33.42
CA GLY A 814 -9.84 18.24 34.11
C GLY A 814 -8.55 17.44 33.91
N GLU A 815 -8.61 16.32 33.19
CA GLU A 815 -7.45 15.50 32.83
C GLU A 815 -6.97 15.82 31.42
N LYS A 816 -5.65 15.83 31.22
CA LYS A 816 -5.04 16.01 29.90
C LYS A 816 -4.99 14.70 29.15
N VAL A 817 -5.35 14.75 27.88
CA VAL A 817 -5.25 13.63 26.95
C VAL A 817 -4.54 14.10 25.69
N ILE A 818 -3.41 13.47 25.36
CA ILE A 818 -2.69 13.74 24.11
C ILE A 818 -3.14 12.72 23.08
N VAL A 819 -3.68 13.20 21.96
CA VAL A 819 -4.10 12.37 20.84
C VAL A 819 -3.15 12.62 19.67
N VAL A 820 -2.61 11.54 19.09
CA VAL A 820 -1.69 11.58 17.95
C VAL A 820 -2.36 10.91 16.76
N ALA A 821 -2.66 11.69 15.71
CA ALA A 821 -3.17 11.18 14.46
C ALA A 821 -2.01 10.90 13.49
N ASN A 822 -2.07 9.74 12.84
CA ASN A 822 -1.01 9.23 11.99
C ASN A 822 -1.57 8.78 10.64
N HIS A 823 -0.73 8.86 9.63
CA HIS A 823 -0.94 8.18 8.36
C HIS A 823 0.41 7.77 7.79
N PHE A 824 0.82 6.53 8.05
CA PHE A 824 2.14 6.05 7.64
C PHE A 824 2.23 5.85 6.13
N ASN A 825 3.45 5.64 5.61
CA ASN A 825 3.59 5.40 4.17
C ASN A 825 2.84 4.13 3.75
N SER A 826 2.28 4.13 2.54
CA SER A 826 1.55 2.98 2.03
C SER A 826 2.48 1.78 1.80
N LYS A 827 1.88 0.59 1.67
CA LYS A 827 2.56 -0.65 1.28
C LYS A 827 2.99 -0.68 -0.20
N GLY A 828 2.86 0.44 -0.92
CA GLY A 828 3.27 0.55 -2.31
C GLY A 828 4.78 0.33 -2.45
N GLY A 829 5.17 -0.52 -3.41
CA GLY A 829 6.56 -0.93 -3.62
C GLY A 829 6.99 -2.18 -2.85
N ASP A 830 6.10 -2.78 -2.04
CA ASP A 830 6.29 -4.15 -1.56
C ASP A 830 6.08 -5.14 -2.72
N GLY A 831 6.78 -6.29 -2.66
CA GLY A 831 6.61 -7.39 -3.61
C GLY A 831 5.22 -8.03 -3.52
N ALA A 832 4.81 -8.70 -4.59
CA ALA A 832 3.54 -9.41 -4.63
C ALA A 832 3.63 -10.79 -3.97
N LEU A 833 2.54 -11.23 -3.33
CA LEU A 833 2.46 -12.54 -2.66
C LEU A 833 2.57 -13.72 -3.64
N PHE A 834 1.99 -13.59 -4.83
CA PHE A 834 2.06 -14.57 -5.92
C PHE A 834 3.07 -14.14 -7.01
N GLY A 835 4.11 -13.41 -6.64
CA GLY A 835 5.17 -12.98 -7.57
C GLY A 835 6.26 -14.05 -7.77
N ALA A 836 7.25 -13.74 -8.60
CA ALA A 836 8.41 -14.61 -8.84
C ALA A 836 9.59 -14.40 -7.85
N GLU A 837 9.42 -13.57 -6.81
CA GLU A 837 10.49 -13.22 -5.86
C GLU A 837 10.09 -13.60 -4.43
N HIS A 838 10.74 -14.66 -3.91
CA HIS A 838 10.52 -15.18 -2.57
C HIS A 838 11.84 -15.25 -1.77
N PRO A 839 11.84 -14.88 -0.47
CA PRO A 839 10.68 -14.39 0.29
C PRO A 839 10.30 -12.97 -0.15
N VAL A 840 9.02 -12.63 -0.04
CA VAL A 840 8.48 -11.35 -0.51
C VAL A 840 9.25 -10.17 0.10
N VAL A 841 9.76 -9.29 -0.77
CA VAL A 841 10.53 -8.12 -0.33
C VAL A 841 9.58 -6.98 0.05
N LEU A 842 9.51 -6.67 1.35
CA LEU A 842 8.69 -5.58 1.89
C LEU A 842 9.46 -4.24 1.90
N GLY A 843 9.71 -3.67 0.72
CA GLY A 843 10.51 -2.45 0.55
C GLY A 843 10.01 -1.24 1.34
N SER A 844 8.68 -1.09 1.46
CA SER A 844 8.03 0.02 2.15
C SER A 844 8.06 -0.11 3.69
N GLU A 845 8.21 -1.33 4.22
CA GLU A 845 8.20 -1.62 5.66
C GLU A 845 9.34 -0.90 6.40
N VAL A 846 10.51 -0.78 5.75
CA VAL A 846 11.68 -0.11 6.33
C VAL A 846 11.38 1.34 6.72
N GLN A 847 10.58 2.05 5.94
CA GLN A 847 10.17 3.41 6.25
C GLN A 847 9.14 3.43 7.40
N ARG A 848 8.15 2.54 7.38
CA ARG A 848 7.12 2.43 8.43
C ARG A 848 7.72 2.12 9.80
N ILE A 849 8.75 1.25 9.87
CA ILE A 849 9.47 0.98 11.13
C ILE A 849 10.13 2.24 11.69
N LYS A 850 10.72 3.09 10.83
CA LYS A 850 11.32 4.36 11.26
C LYS A 850 10.26 5.34 11.76
N GLN A 851 9.14 5.46 11.04
CA GLN A 851 8.00 6.30 11.44
C GLN A 851 7.44 5.85 12.80
N ALA A 852 7.20 4.55 12.96
CA ALA A 852 6.79 3.92 14.22
C ALA A 852 7.75 4.25 15.38
N SER A 853 9.06 4.11 15.15
CA SER A 853 10.07 4.39 16.17
C SER A 853 10.09 5.86 16.60
N ILE A 854 9.85 6.81 15.69
CA ILE A 854 9.82 8.24 16.00
C ILE A 854 8.58 8.58 16.82
N VAL A 855 7.40 8.07 16.42
CA VAL A 855 6.16 8.29 17.16
C VAL A 855 6.23 7.65 18.54
N ASN A 856 6.75 6.42 18.67
CA ASN A 856 6.98 5.78 19.97
C ASN A 856 7.97 6.58 20.83
N GLY A 857 9.03 7.14 20.24
CA GLY A 857 9.97 8.02 20.93
C GLY A 857 9.29 9.26 21.51
N PHE A 858 8.43 9.92 20.72
CA PHE A 858 7.63 11.03 21.20
C PHE A 858 6.68 10.63 22.33
N VAL A 859 6.01 9.48 22.25
CA VAL A 859 5.14 8.99 23.34
C VAL A 859 5.95 8.69 24.61
N ASN A 860 7.16 8.14 24.48
CA ASN A 860 8.08 7.97 25.61
C ASN A 860 8.40 9.30 26.28
N ASP A 861 8.65 10.36 25.51
CA ASP A 861 8.87 11.70 26.06
C ASP A 861 7.63 12.22 26.80
N VAL A 862 6.42 11.96 26.27
CA VAL A 862 5.16 12.30 26.95
C VAL A 862 5.05 11.59 28.30
N VAL A 863 5.17 10.26 28.32
CA VAL A 863 5.04 9.43 29.52
C VAL A 863 6.14 9.71 30.55
N THR A 864 7.32 10.17 30.10
CA THR A 864 8.44 10.51 30.98
C THR A 864 8.31 11.89 31.61
N ASN A 865 7.81 12.88 30.86
CA ASN A 865 7.77 14.27 31.31
C ASN A 865 6.43 14.68 31.96
N MET A 866 5.39 13.88 31.80
CA MET A 866 4.07 14.12 32.38
C MET A 866 3.67 12.98 33.33
N ASP A 867 3.29 13.32 34.56
CA ASP A 867 2.76 12.35 35.51
C ASP A 867 1.41 11.80 35.02
N ASP A 868 1.22 10.48 35.11
CA ASP A 868 0.01 9.76 34.70
C ASP A 868 -0.49 10.11 33.28
N ALA A 869 0.44 10.31 32.34
CA ALA A 869 0.13 10.77 30.99
C ALA A 869 -0.87 9.88 30.26
N ASN A 870 -1.95 10.48 29.76
CA ASN A 870 -2.98 9.81 28.97
C ASN A 870 -2.70 10.06 27.48
N VAL A 871 -2.29 9.03 26.76
CA VAL A 871 -1.94 9.14 25.34
C VAL A 871 -2.78 8.18 24.51
N VAL A 872 -3.30 8.68 23.38
CA VAL A 872 -3.97 7.89 22.35
C VAL A 872 -3.23 8.10 21.05
N VAL A 873 -2.73 7.02 20.44
CA VAL A 873 -2.13 7.03 19.11
C VAL A 873 -3.10 6.33 18.18
N LEU A 874 -3.50 7.01 17.12
CA LEU A 874 -4.51 6.50 16.19
C LEU A 874 -4.15 6.82 14.74
N GLY A 875 -4.82 6.13 13.82
CA GLY A 875 -4.78 6.43 12.39
C GLY A 875 -4.59 5.20 11.51
N ASP A 876 -4.46 5.48 10.22
CA ASP A 876 -4.07 4.48 9.22
C ASP A 876 -2.55 4.28 9.28
N LEU A 877 -2.13 3.25 10.00
CA LEU A 877 -0.73 2.90 10.17
C LEU A 877 -0.21 1.99 9.04
N ASN A 878 -1.09 1.67 8.08
CA ASN A 878 -0.81 0.90 6.88
C ASN A 878 -0.22 -0.50 7.13
N ASP A 879 -0.28 -1.08 8.33
CA ASP A 879 0.26 -2.43 8.57
C ASP A 879 -0.54 -3.21 9.62
N PHE A 880 -0.35 -4.53 9.66
CA PHE A 880 -1.17 -5.43 10.49
C PHE A 880 -0.84 -5.32 11.98
N GLU A 881 -1.76 -5.69 12.87
CA GLU A 881 -1.57 -5.62 14.32
C GLU A 881 -0.38 -6.44 14.81
N PHE A 882 -0.06 -7.55 14.13
CA PHE A 882 1.06 -8.42 14.44
C PHE A 882 2.36 -8.03 13.70
N SER A 883 2.32 -7.02 12.84
CA SER A 883 3.45 -6.64 11.99
C SER A 883 4.56 -5.94 12.78
N LYS A 884 5.77 -5.90 12.21
CA LYS A 884 6.94 -5.30 12.85
C LYS A 884 6.80 -3.77 13.06
N PRO A 885 6.24 -2.97 12.14
CA PRO A 885 6.00 -1.54 12.40
C PRO A 885 5.08 -1.30 13.60
N ILE A 886 3.99 -2.07 13.74
CA ILE A 886 3.05 -1.90 14.85
C ILE A 886 3.68 -2.31 16.19
N ASN A 887 4.39 -3.44 16.23
CA ASN A 887 5.18 -3.84 17.41
C ASN A 887 6.23 -2.78 17.80
N THR A 888 6.85 -2.13 16.81
CA THR A 888 7.82 -1.05 17.05
C THR A 888 7.15 0.20 17.62
N LEU A 889 5.93 0.52 17.14
CA LEU A 889 5.14 1.64 17.65
C LEU A 889 4.66 1.38 19.07
N GLU A 890 4.24 0.16 19.38
CA GLU A 890 3.75 -0.23 20.70
C GLU A 890 4.84 -0.07 21.77
N GLY A 891 6.01 -0.68 21.53
CA GLY A 891 7.14 -0.64 22.46
C GLY A 891 6.76 -1.02 23.89
N ASP A 892 7.32 -0.33 24.89
CA ASP A 892 7.04 -0.60 26.31
C ASP A 892 5.96 0.32 26.92
N VAL A 893 5.40 1.27 26.14
CA VAL A 893 4.59 2.38 26.67
C VAL A 893 3.14 2.40 26.18
N LEU A 894 2.85 1.77 25.05
CA LEU A 894 1.50 1.67 24.48
C LEU A 894 1.00 0.23 24.56
N THR A 895 -0.32 0.07 24.45
CA THR A 895 -0.99 -1.19 24.18
C THR A 895 -1.85 -1.02 22.93
N ASN A 896 -1.72 -1.91 21.94
CA ASN A 896 -2.59 -1.91 20.77
C ASN A 896 -3.98 -2.47 21.14
N MET A 897 -5.01 -1.63 21.02
CA MET A 897 -6.35 -2.03 21.46
C MET A 897 -7.03 -2.97 20.46
N MET A 898 -6.62 -3.00 19.18
CA MET A 898 -7.18 -3.94 18.19
C MET A 898 -7.02 -5.40 18.62
N GLU A 899 -5.95 -5.74 19.34
CA GLU A 899 -5.74 -7.09 19.87
C GLU A 899 -6.71 -7.50 20.99
N LYS A 900 -7.51 -6.56 21.52
CA LYS A 900 -8.57 -6.85 22.50
C LYS A 900 -9.85 -7.33 21.85
N LEU A 901 -10.01 -7.13 20.54
CA LEU A 901 -11.14 -7.66 19.79
C LEU A 901 -10.96 -9.16 19.51
N PRO A 902 -12.06 -9.92 19.43
CA PRO A 902 -12.05 -11.25 18.79
C PRO A 902 -11.49 -11.18 17.37
N SER A 903 -10.81 -12.24 16.91
CA SER A 903 -10.10 -12.24 15.62
C SER A 903 -11.02 -11.92 14.44
N GLU A 904 -12.25 -12.42 14.43
CA GLU A 904 -13.24 -12.18 13.38
C GLU A 904 -13.72 -10.72 13.26
N GLN A 905 -13.30 -9.86 14.19
CA GLN A 905 -13.59 -8.41 14.23
C GLN A 905 -12.34 -7.55 13.95
N ARG A 906 -11.17 -8.16 13.76
CA ARG A 906 -9.90 -7.46 13.52
C ARG A 906 -9.69 -7.21 12.04
N TYR A 907 -10.47 -6.30 11.48
CA TYR A 907 -10.23 -5.79 10.13
C TYR A 907 -10.85 -4.41 9.97
N THR A 908 -10.22 -3.59 9.15
CA THR A 908 -10.70 -2.26 8.77
C THR A 908 -10.58 -2.00 7.27
N TYR A 909 -10.00 -2.93 6.51
CA TYR A 909 -9.73 -2.81 5.10
C TYR A 909 -9.82 -4.17 4.39
N VAL A 910 -10.20 -4.18 3.11
CA VAL A 910 -10.17 -5.37 2.25
C VAL A 910 -9.27 -5.11 1.04
N TYR A 911 -8.17 -5.86 0.92
CA TYR A 911 -7.24 -5.78 -0.20
C TYR A 911 -7.25 -7.06 -1.02
N GLN A 912 -7.64 -6.96 -2.30
CA GLN A 912 -7.71 -8.10 -3.22
C GLN A 912 -8.48 -9.31 -2.66
N GLY A 913 -9.47 -9.11 -1.78
CA GLY A 913 -10.23 -10.18 -1.14
C GLY A 913 -9.74 -10.62 0.24
N ASN A 914 -8.66 -10.03 0.75
CA ASN A 914 -8.13 -10.26 2.08
C ASN A 914 -8.59 -9.16 3.04
N SER A 915 -9.32 -9.53 4.09
CA SER A 915 -9.65 -8.67 5.22
C SER A 915 -8.43 -8.50 6.13
N GLN A 916 -8.09 -7.26 6.44
CA GLN A 916 -6.88 -6.90 7.17
C GLN A 916 -7.08 -5.64 8.03
N VAL A 917 -6.26 -5.49 9.08
CA VAL A 917 -6.20 -4.26 9.89
C VAL A 917 -5.19 -3.31 9.27
N LEU A 918 -5.60 -2.05 9.06
CA LEU A 918 -4.69 -0.93 8.76
C LEU A 918 -4.90 0.26 9.70
N ASP A 919 -6.12 0.40 10.25
CA ASP A 919 -6.46 1.46 11.19
C ASP A 919 -6.36 0.94 12.63
N HIS A 920 -5.64 1.69 13.46
CA HIS A 920 -5.39 1.30 14.84
C HIS A 920 -5.79 2.40 15.81
N ILE A 921 -6.09 1.96 17.04
CA ILE A 921 -6.00 2.80 18.24
C ILE A 921 -5.10 2.07 19.24
N LEU A 922 -3.99 2.71 19.60
CA LEU A 922 -3.12 2.33 20.69
C LEU A 922 -3.28 3.36 21.82
N VAL A 923 -3.22 2.90 23.07
CA VAL A 923 -3.33 3.79 24.24
C VAL A 923 -2.16 3.57 25.19
N SER A 924 -1.79 4.59 25.96
CA SER A 924 -0.78 4.44 27.01
C SER A 924 -1.17 3.34 27.99
N ASN A 925 -0.19 2.61 28.52
CA ASN A 925 -0.43 1.41 29.33
C ASN A 925 -1.31 1.62 30.57
N ASN A 926 -1.36 2.84 31.13
CA ASN A 926 -2.26 3.22 32.23
C ASN A 926 -3.75 3.30 31.82
N LEU A 927 -4.04 3.47 30.53
CA LEU A 927 -5.39 3.49 29.97
C LEU A 927 -5.88 2.12 29.51
N ALA A 928 -4.97 1.23 29.10
CA ALA A 928 -5.31 -0.02 28.40
C ALA A 928 -6.42 -0.87 29.07
N LYS A 929 -6.44 -0.98 30.41
CA LYS A 929 -7.46 -1.74 31.15
C LYS A 929 -8.83 -1.07 31.23
N ARG A 930 -8.88 0.25 31.00
CA ARG A 930 -10.06 1.12 31.07
C ARG A 930 -10.52 1.55 29.68
N THR A 931 -9.93 0.98 28.64
CA THR A 931 -10.30 1.25 27.26
C THR A 931 -11.06 0.06 26.70
N THR A 932 -12.22 0.33 26.11
CA THR A 932 -12.95 -0.61 25.24
C THR A 932 -12.85 -0.10 23.82
N ILE A 933 -12.74 -0.99 22.85
CA ILE A 933 -12.62 -0.65 21.42
C ILE A 933 -13.72 -1.35 20.61
N ASP A 934 -14.05 -0.80 19.46
CA ASP A 934 -14.94 -1.36 18.46
C ASP A 934 -14.39 -1.04 17.05
N SER A 935 -14.30 -2.05 16.19
CA SER A 935 -14.07 -1.87 14.76
C SER A 935 -15.43 -1.89 14.07
N ILE A 936 -15.85 -0.76 13.50
CA ILE A 936 -17.22 -0.57 13.05
C ILE A 936 -17.27 -0.82 11.54
N ASN A 937 -17.49 -2.07 11.13
CA ASN A 937 -17.45 -2.45 9.71
C ASN A 937 -18.68 -1.91 8.95
N ILE A 938 -18.49 -0.79 8.27
CA ILE A 938 -19.50 -0.07 7.50
C ILE A 938 -19.04 0.18 6.06
N ASN A 939 -17.78 -0.02 5.73
CA ASN A 939 -17.16 0.43 4.48
C ASN A 939 -16.47 -0.71 3.75
N ALA A 940 -15.50 -1.38 4.40
CA ALA A 940 -14.59 -2.30 3.71
C ALA A 940 -15.31 -3.47 3.01
N ASP A 941 -16.41 -3.95 3.60
CA ASP A 941 -17.18 -5.08 3.09
C ASP A 941 -18.10 -4.73 1.91
N PHE A 942 -18.33 -3.45 1.64
CA PHE A 942 -19.35 -2.95 0.70
C PHE A 942 -18.71 -2.35 -0.56
N SER A 943 -19.48 -2.26 -1.66
CA SER A 943 -19.05 -1.56 -2.87
C SER A 943 -19.31 -0.04 -2.79
N GLU A 944 -18.80 0.72 -3.77
CA GLU A 944 -19.18 2.14 -3.93
C GLU A 944 -20.67 2.31 -4.26
N ALA A 945 -21.24 1.38 -5.03
CA ALA A 945 -22.64 1.37 -5.42
C ALA A 945 -23.56 1.07 -4.22
N ASP A 946 -23.12 0.23 -3.28
CA ASP A 946 -23.74 0.00 -1.95
C ASP A 946 -23.68 1.21 -1.02
N GLY A 947 -23.05 2.30 -1.46
CA GLY A 947 -23.07 3.56 -0.77
C GLY A 947 -21.97 3.72 0.28
N ARG A 948 -20.87 2.95 0.22
CA ARG A 948 -19.74 3.17 1.15
C ARG A 948 -19.17 4.60 1.03
N ALA A 949 -18.58 5.07 2.12
CA ALA A 949 -18.03 6.42 2.23
C ALA A 949 -16.51 6.47 2.03
N SER A 950 -15.83 5.41 2.43
CA SER A 950 -14.40 5.16 2.32
C SER A 950 -14.19 3.67 2.03
N ASP A 951 -12.98 3.28 1.66
CA ASP A 951 -12.50 1.89 1.67
C ASP A 951 -11.98 1.43 3.03
N HIS A 952 -11.94 2.32 4.03
CA HIS A 952 -11.57 2.02 5.42
C HIS A 952 -12.76 2.10 6.38
N ASP A 953 -12.77 1.22 7.37
CA ASP A 953 -13.71 1.27 8.50
C ASP A 953 -13.19 2.13 9.66
N PRO A 954 -14.07 2.91 10.32
CA PRO A 954 -13.67 3.64 11.51
C PRO A 954 -13.47 2.71 12.71
N VAL A 955 -12.51 3.10 13.55
CA VAL A 955 -12.21 2.45 14.83
C VAL A 955 -12.57 3.40 15.95
N LEU A 956 -13.34 2.95 16.94
CA LEU A 956 -13.82 3.75 18.07
C LEU A 956 -13.30 3.18 19.38
N ALA A 957 -12.71 4.04 20.22
CA ALA A 957 -12.35 3.71 21.59
C ALA A 957 -13.20 4.50 22.59
N LYS A 958 -13.63 3.81 23.64
CA LYS A 958 -14.17 4.40 24.86
C LYS A 958 -13.17 4.26 25.99
N ILE A 959 -12.77 5.37 26.58
CA ILE A 959 -11.75 5.46 27.62
C ILE A 959 -12.38 5.99 28.90
N GLN A 960 -12.31 5.20 29.97
CA GLN A 960 -12.76 5.65 31.28
C GLN A 960 -11.60 6.35 31.99
N MET A 961 -11.74 7.65 32.26
CA MET A 961 -10.71 8.43 32.97
C MET A 961 -10.63 8.04 34.45
N GLU A 962 -9.52 8.38 35.12
CA GLU A 962 -9.45 8.15 36.57
C GLU A 962 -10.34 9.18 37.25
N ASN A 963 -11.00 8.77 38.32
CA ASN A 963 -11.65 9.72 39.19
C ASN A 963 -10.60 10.59 39.86
N LYS A 964 -10.91 11.88 39.99
CA LYS A 964 -10.02 12.81 40.67
C LYS A 964 -10.11 12.58 42.17
N VAL A 965 -8.98 12.29 42.81
CA VAL A 965 -8.93 12.07 44.26
C VAL A 965 -7.92 12.99 44.93
N ASP A 966 -8.44 13.95 45.71
CA ASP A 966 -7.65 14.85 46.54
C ASP A 966 -7.63 14.38 48.00
N ARG A 967 -6.59 14.75 48.76
CA ARG A 967 -6.55 14.54 50.21
C ARG A 967 -6.21 15.83 50.95
N THR A 968 -6.96 16.14 52.02
CA THR A 968 -6.63 17.20 52.98
C THR A 968 -6.52 16.63 54.38
N PHE A 969 -5.35 16.83 55.01
CA PHE A 969 -5.08 16.29 56.34
C PHE A 969 -4.02 17.10 57.07
N GLY A 970 -4.07 17.03 58.41
CA GLY A 970 -2.98 17.42 59.28
C GLY A 970 -2.53 16.25 60.16
N GLU A 971 -1.52 16.49 61.00
CA GLU A 971 -0.97 15.45 61.90
C GLU A 971 -2.00 14.88 62.89
N ASP A 972 -3.04 15.66 63.20
CA ASP A 972 -4.18 15.24 64.01
C ASP A 972 -5.48 15.90 63.53
N ARG A 973 -6.58 15.68 64.26
CA ARG A 973 -7.91 16.24 63.94
C ARG A 973 -7.97 17.77 64.01
N TYR A 974 -7.16 18.40 64.87
CA TYR A 974 -7.14 19.84 65.03
C TYR A 974 -6.43 20.50 63.86
N ALA A 975 -5.29 19.93 63.46
CA ALA A 975 -4.57 20.32 62.26
C ALA A 975 -5.39 20.04 60.99
N THR A 976 -6.07 18.89 60.90
CA THR A 976 -6.95 18.57 59.76
C THR A 976 -8.08 19.59 59.60
N ALA A 977 -8.73 20.02 60.69
CA ALA A 977 -9.72 21.09 60.64
C ALA A 977 -9.14 22.45 60.16
N ILE A 978 -7.87 22.74 60.48
CA ILE A 978 -7.17 23.93 59.98
C ILE A 978 -6.87 23.80 58.48
N GLU A 979 -6.43 22.63 58.01
CA GLU A 979 -6.18 22.43 56.57
C GLU A 979 -7.48 22.47 55.75
N ILE A 980 -8.58 21.94 56.27
CA ILE A 980 -9.93 22.11 55.68
C ILE A 980 -10.30 23.60 55.61
N SER A 981 -10.03 24.36 56.67
CA SER A 981 -10.24 25.81 56.71
C SER A 981 -9.43 26.56 55.64
N LYS A 982 -8.17 26.19 55.44
CA LYS A 982 -7.33 26.76 54.38
C LYS A 982 -7.84 26.45 52.97
N LYS A 983 -8.34 25.23 52.75
CA LYS A 983 -8.91 24.84 51.44
C LYS A 983 -10.22 25.57 51.14
N GLY A 984 -11.13 25.67 52.12
CA GLY A 984 -12.44 26.29 51.90
C GLY A 984 -12.49 27.81 52.01
N TRP A 985 -11.53 28.45 52.69
CA TRP A 985 -11.58 29.88 53.02
C TRP A 985 -10.22 30.56 52.92
N GLU A 986 -10.10 31.49 51.97
CA GLU A 986 -9.00 32.47 51.97
C GLU A 986 -9.09 33.41 53.18
N SER A 987 -10.31 33.83 53.53
CA SER A 987 -10.64 34.63 54.72
C SER A 987 -12.05 34.27 55.22
N ALA A 988 -12.32 34.54 56.50
CA ALA A 988 -13.65 34.37 57.08
C ALA A 988 -13.85 35.32 58.27
N ASP A 989 -14.87 36.16 58.23
CA ASP A 989 -15.20 37.11 59.31
C ASP A 989 -15.55 36.39 60.63
N THR A 990 -16.12 35.19 60.52
CA THR A 990 -16.57 34.38 61.64
C THR A 990 -15.89 33.00 61.60
N ILE A 991 -15.51 32.49 62.76
CA ILE A 991 -15.22 31.06 62.95
C ILE A 991 -16.27 30.41 63.84
N VAL A 992 -16.60 29.14 63.58
CA VAL A 992 -17.36 28.32 64.50
C VAL A 992 -16.40 27.37 65.21
N LEU A 993 -16.37 27.42 66.53
CA LEU A 993 -15.45 26.64 67.36
C LEU A 993 -16.18 25.51 68.08
N ALA A 994 -15.78 24.28 67.78
CA ALA A 994 -16.32 23.06 68.36
C ALA A 994 -15.24 22.27 69.12
N ARG A 995 -15.67 21.35 69.98
CA ARG A 995 -14.75 20.49 70.73
C ARG A 995 -14.29 19.32 69.86
N GLY A 996 -12.98 19.09 69.77
CA GLY A 996 -12.42 18.05 68.90
C GLY A 996 -12.42 16.63 69.47
N ASP A 997 -12.51 16.46 70.79
CA ASP A 997 -12.51 15.15 71.47
C ASP A 997 -13.91 14.63 71.85
N MET A 998 -14.95 15.48 71.77
CA MET A 998 -16.35 15.09 71.92
C MET A 998 -17.27 15.86 70.96
N PHE A 999 -18.20 15.16 70.31
CA PHE A 999 -19.08 15.67 69.24
C PHE A 999 -20.46 16.25 69.62
N PRO A 1000 -21.11 15.96 70.76
CA PRO A 1000 -22.57 16.16 70.89
C PRO A 1000 -23.09 17.57 70.61
N ASP A 1001 -22.37 18.59 71.07
CA ASP A 1001 -22.74 20.00 70.89
C ASP A 1001 -22.43 20.53 69.49
N ALA A 1002 -21.65 19.78 68.70
CA ALA A 1002 -21.17 20.19 67.39
C ALA A 1002 -21.97 19.58 66.22
N LEU A 1003 -22.70 18.47 66.44
CA LEU A 1003 -23.43 17.77 65.37
C LEU A 1003 -24.44 18.67 64.63
N ALA A 1004 -25.02 19.65 65.32
CA ALA A 1004 -25.96 20.60 64.74
C ALA A 1004 -25.30 21.88 64.18
N GLY A 1005 -23.97 21.96 64.23
CA GLY A 1005 -23.22 23.18 63.93
C GLY A 1005 -23.05 23.50 62.45
N ALA A 1006 -23.08 22.50 61.57
CA ALA A 1006 -22.79 22.68 60.14
C ALA A 1006 -23.71 23.71 59.45
N PRO A 1007 -25.05 23.69 59.63
CA PRO A 1007 -25.91 24.70 59.03
C PRO A 1007 -25.64 26.11 59.54
N LEU A 1008 -25.23 26.25 60.80
CA LEU A 1008 -24.92 27.55 61.37
C LEU A 1008 -23.60 28.09 60.83
N ALA A 1009 -22.59 27.24 60.75
CA ALA A 1009 -21.29 27.58 60.19
C ALA A 1009 -21.43 28.00 58.72
N TYR A 1010 -22.17 27.23 57.92
CA TYR A 1010 -22.45 27.57 56.52
C TYR A 1010 -23.21 28.89 56.36
N LYS A 1011 -24.22 29.16 57.21
CA LYS A 1011 -24.94 30.45 57.22
C LYS A 1011 -24.01 31.67 57.38
N TYR A 1012 -22.91 31.51 58.12
CA TYR A 1012 -21.93 32.57 58.34
C TYR A 1012 -20.75 32.53 57.37
N ASP A 1013 -20.77 31.64 56.37
CA ASP A 1013 -19.62 31.29 55.52
C ASP A 1013 -18.35 31.09 56.36
N ALA A 1014 -18.48 30.29 57.43
CA ALA A 1014 -17.46 30.13 58.46
C ALA A 1014 -16.95 28.68 58.52
N PRO A 1015 -15.62 28.46 58.66
CA PRO A 1015 -15.09 27.13 58.94
C PRO A 1015 -15.47 26.65 60.34
N ILE A 1016 -15.64 25.34 60.50
CA ILE A 1016 -15.69 24.69 61.82
C ILE A 1016 -14.26 24.32 62.22
N LEU A 1017 -13.71 25.08 63.16
CA LEU A 1017 -12.42 24.79 63.78
C LEU A 1017 -12.61 23.99 65.08
N LEU A 1018 -11.60 23.19 65.41
CA LEU A 1018 -11.65 22.31 66.58
C LEU A 1018 -10.72 22.79 67.69
N THR A 1019 -11.13 22.59 68.94
CA THR A 1019 -10.34 22.90 70.13
C THR A 1019 -10.44 21.83 71.22
N GLU A 1020 -9.47 21.79 72.11
CA GLU A 1020 -9.54 21.03 73.36
C GLU A 1020 -10.39 21.79 74.39
N LYS A 1021 -10.93 21.10 75.40
CA LYS A 1021 -11.76 21.72 76.46
C LYS A 1021 -11.13 22.96 77.11
N TYR A 1022 -9.81 22.95 77.32
CA TYR A 1022 -9.10 23.93 78.16
C TYR A 1022 -8.01 24.72 77.43
N LYS A 1023 -7.87 24.59 76.11
CA LYS A 1023 -6.69 25.13 75.42
C LYS A 1023 -7.01 25.55 73.99
N VAL A 1024 -6.71 26.81 73.67
CA VAL A 1024 -6.55 27.29 72.28
C VAL A 1024 -5.08 27.09 71.90
N SER A 1025 -4.79 26.16 71.00
CA SER A 1025 -3.43 25.85 70.53
C SER A 1025 -2.83 27.03 69.75
N SER A 1026 -1.50 27.07 69.61
CA SER A 1026 -0.84 28.11 68.80
C SER A 1026 -1.28 28.05 67.34
N ALA A 1027 -1.37 26.86 66.75
CA ALA A 1027 -1.84 26.65 65.39
C ALA A 1027 -3.27 27.20 65.17
N LEU A 1028 -4.18 27.01 66.13
CA LEU A 1028 -5.53 27.57 66.04
C LEU A 1028 -5.52 29.11 66.09
N LYS A 1029 -4.63 29.73 66.87
CA LYS A 1029 -4.49 31.19 66.89
C LYS A 1029 -3.96 31.73 65.57
N GLU A 1030 -3.00 31.04 64.98
CA GLU A 1030 -2.42 31.38 63.68
C GLU A 1030 -3.47 31.27 62.58
N GLU A 1031 -4.29 30.22 62.59
CA GLU A 1031 -5.37 30.08 61.61
C GLU A 1031 -6.46 31.15 61.76
N ILE A 1032 -6.85 31.47 62.99
CA ILE A 1032 -7.76 32.60 63.27
C ILE A 1032 -7.20 33.91 62.71
N ALA A 1033 -5.89 34.15 62.89
CA ALA A 1033 -5.23 35.35 62.38
C ALA A 1033 -5.14 35.34 60.85
N ARG A 1034 -4.86 34.19 60.23
CA ARG A 1034 -4.83 34.02 58.77
C ARG A 1034 -6.18 34.34 58.15
N LEU A 1035 -7.26 33.82 58.73
CA LEU A 1035 -8.64 34.05 58.26
C LEU A 1035 -9.07 35.52 58.40
N GLY A 1036 -8.38 36.31 59.25
CA GLY A 1036 -8.81 37.66 59.58
C GLY A 1036 -10.09 37.70 60.41
N ALA A 1037 -10.40 36.64 61.14
CA ALA A 1037 -11.68 36.51 61.83
C ALA A 1037 -11.88 37.58 62.91
N GLU A 1038 -13.06 38.19 62.92
CA GLU A 1038 -13.48 39.18 63.92
C GLU A 1038 -14.46 38.61 64.94
N LYS A 1039 -15.12 37.49 64.61
CA LYS A 1039 -16.12 36.84 65.44
C LYS A 1039 -15.79 35.36 65.65
N ALA A 1040 -16.01 34.86 66.86
CA ALA A 1040 -15.97 33.43 67.14
C ALA A 1040 -17.27 32.96 67.81
N ILE A 1041 -17.87 31.92 67.25
CA ILE A 1041 -19.07 31.28 67.80
C ILE A 1041 -18.66 29.95 68.45
N ILE A 1042 -18.73 29.87 69.78
CA ILE A 1042 -18.43 28.65 70.53
C ILE A 1042 -19.69 27.78 70.60
N LEU A 1043 -19.60 26.52 70.17
CA LEU A 1043 -20.67 25.53 70.32
C LEU A 1043 -20.50 24.74 71.62
N GLY A 1044 -21.54 24.73 72.44
CA GLY A 1044 -21.61 24.05 73.73
C GLY A 1044 -21.36 24.94 74.95
N GLY A 1045 -21.85 24.47 76.09
CA GLY A 1045 -21.70 25.14 77.38
C GLY A 1045 -20.25 25.13 77.90
N GLU A 1046 -20.03 25.74 79.07
CA GLU A 1046 -18.70 25.86 79.69
C GLU A 1046 -18.05 24.49 80.02
N GLN A 1047 -18.87 23.44 80.16
CA GLN A 1047 -18.38 22.07 80.39
C GLN A 1047 -17.85 21.40 79.11
N ALA A 1048 -18.31 21.85 77.94
CA ALA A 1048 -17.80 21.41 76.66
C ALA A 1048 -16.50 22.18 76.35
N ILE A 1049 -16.58 23.50 76.27
CA ILE A 1049 -15.46 24.39 75.99
C ILE A 1049 -15.38 25.42 77.12
N SER A 1050 -14.30 25.38 77.90
CA SER A 1050 -14.17 26.18 79.12
C SER A 1050 -14.24 27.69 78.85
N THR A 1051 -14.57 28.45 79.90
CA THR A 1051 -14.47 29.92 79.89
C THR A 1051 -13.04 30.41 79.62
N TYR A 1052 -12.01 29.61 79.94
CA TYR A 1052 -10.62 29.93 79.61
C TYR A 1052 -10.38 30.01 78.09
N VAL A 1053 -10.97 29.10 77.32
CA VAL A 1053 -10.91 29.15 75.85
C VAL A 1053 -11.61 30.41 75.34
N GLU A 1054 -12.78 30.72 75.88
CA GLU A 1054 -13.51 31.95 75.54
C GLU A 1054 -12.71 33.22 75.85
N TYR A 1055 -12.07 33.31 77.01
CA TYR A 1055 -11.18 34.43 77.33
C TYR A 1055 -9.97 34.49 76.41
N SER A 1056 -9.41 33.33 76.03
CA SER A 1056 -8.29 33.25 75.08
C SER A 1056 -8.69 33.82 73.72
N LEU A 1057 -9.87 33.49 73.20
CA LEU A 1057 -10.37 34.05 71.94
C LEU A 1057 -10.63 35.57 72.04
N LYS A 1058 -11.25 36.05 73.13
CA LYS A 1058 -11.45 37.48 73.37
C LYS A 1058 -10.11 38.24 73.44
N SER A 1059 -9.07 37.62 73.99
CA SER A 1059 -7.73 38.22 74.06
C SER A 1059 -7.03 38.36 72.69
N LEU A 1060 -7.50 37.62 71.68
CA LEU A 1060 -7.08 37.78 70.27
C LEU A 1060 -7.85 38.90 69.55
N GLY A 1061 -8.79 39.58 70.22
CA GLY A 1061 -9.59 40.66 69.63
C GLY A 1061 -10.95 40.23 69.08
N LEU A 1062 -11.31 38.94 69.19
CA LEU A 1062 -12.56 38.40 68.66
C LEU A 1062 -13.79 38.81 69.50
N LYS A 1063 -14.90 39.12 68.82
CA LYS A 1063 -16.24 39.11 69.41
C LYS A 1063 -16.69 37.67 69.60
N VAL A 1064 -16.75 37.21 70.85
CA VAL A 1064 -17.10 35.82 71.14
C VAL A 1064 -18.57 35.69 71.52
N GLU A 1065 -19.29 34.84 70.80
CA GLU A 1065 -20.65 34.40 71.10
C GLU A 1065 -20.62 32.92 71.48
N ARG A 1066 -21.35 32.53 72.53
CA ARG A 1066 -21.46 31.13 72.93
C ARG A 1066 -22.90 30.66 72.73
N ILE A 1067 -23.06 29.54 72.06
CA ILE A 1067 -24.35 28.86 71.86
C ILE A 1067 -24.25 27.49 72.52
N GLY A 1068 -24.86 27.35 73.69
CA GLY A 1068 -24.93 26.10 74.44
C GLY A 1068 -26.20 26.04 75.27
N GLY A 1069 -26.64 24.82 75.60
CA GLY A 1069 -27.75 24.56 76.53
C GLY A 1069 -27.30 23.80 77.77
N GLU A 1070 -28.26 23.40 78.61
CA GLU A 1070 -28.06 22.47 79.72
C GLU A 1070 -27.54 21.11 79.25
N ASP A 1071 -27.93 20.71 78.05
CA ASP A 1071 -27.50 19.49 77.38
C ASP A 1071 -27.41 19.67 75.84
N ARG A 1072 -27.02 18.59 75.15
CA ARG A 1072 -26.87 18.55 73.69
C ARG A 1072 -28.15 18.85 72.92
N TYR A 1073 -29.33 18.54 73.49
CA TYR A 1073 -30.62 18.77 72.85
C TYR A 1073 -30.95 20.26 72.85
N GLU A 1074 -30.78 20.89 74.00
CA GLU A 1074 -30.96 22.34 74.11
C GLU A 1074 -29.88 23.10 73.32
N THR A 1075 -28.62 22.64 73.28
CA THR A 1075 -27.60 23.21 72.39
C THR A 1075 -28.06 23.17 70.92
N ALA A 1076 -28.54 22.04 70.42
CA ALA A 1076 -29.02 21.91 69.03
C ALA A 1076 -30.22 22.82 68.73
N VAL A 1077 -31.16 22.95 69.67
CA VAL A 1077 -32.30 23.88 69.57
C VAL A 1077 -31.83 25.34 69.56
N ASN A 1078 -30.84 25.68 70.39
CA ASN A 1078 -30.26 27.03 70.43
C ASN A 1078 -29.49 27.36 69.14
N ILE A 1079 -28.85 26.37 68.52
CA ILE A 1079 -28.25 26.53 67.19
C ILE A 1079 -29.34 26.73 66.12
N ALA A 1080 -30.39 25.91 66.13
CA ALA A 1080 -31.52 26.04 65.21
C ALA A 1080 -32.16 27.43 65.27
N ALA A 1081 -32.35 27.99 66.48
CA ALA A 1081 -32.87 29.33 66.69
C ALA A 1081 -32.01 30.44 66.05
N LYS A 1082 -30.73 30.19 65.81
CA LYS A 1082 -29.79 31.13 65.19
C LYS A 1082 -29.78 31.06 63.66
N LEU A 1083 -30.33 30.00 63.06
CA LEU A 1083 -30.48 29.88 61.59
C LEU A 1083 -31.50 30.88 61.04
N GLY A 1084 -32.47 31.31 61.85
CA GLY A 1084 -33.45 32.36 61.52
C GLY A 1084 -34.53 31.87 60.55
N GLY A 1085 -35.81 32.06 60.91
CA GLY A 1085 -36.96 31.61 60.13
C GLY A 1085 -37.80 30.52 60.84
N SER A 1086 -38.91 30.12 60.21
CA SER A 1086 -39.64 28.86 60.50
C SER A 1086 -39.28 27.92 59.36
N PRO A 1087 -38.28 27.02 59.51
CA PRO A 1087 -37.78 26.23 58.40
C PRO A 1087 -38.83 25.21 57.96
N ASP A 1088 -39.03 25.07 56.64
CA ASP A 1088 -40.00 24.12 56.08
C ASP A 1088 -39.62 22.67 56.45
N ILE A 1089 -38.30 22.39 56.56
CA ILE A 1089 -37.76 21.07 56.90
C ILE A 1089 -36.83 21.16 58.11
N ALA A 1090 -36.94 20.19 59.02
CA ALA A 1090 -35.93 19.93 60.05
C ALA A 1090 -35.40 18.49 59.94
N ILE A 1091 -34.12 18.30 60.26
CA ILE A 1091 -33.50 16.98 60.27
C ILE A 1091 -33.40 16.48 61.71
N LEU A 1092 -33.91 15.28 61.98
CA LEU A 1092 -33.83 14.62 63.27
C LEU A 1092 -32.76 13.53 63.25
N ALA A 1093 -31.76 13.67 64.12
CA ALA A 1093 -30.67 12.72 64.27
C ALA A 1093 -30.49 12.26 65.73
N ASN A 1094 -29.90 11.09 65.94
CA ASN A 1094 -29.64 10.59 67.28
C ASN A 1094 -28.44 11.29 67.92
N ALA A 1095 -28.62 11.78 69.14
CA ALA A 1095 -27.61 12.60 69.81
C ALA A 1095 -26.42 11.80 70.38
N ARG A 1096 -26.53 10.47 70.44
CA ARG A 1096 -25.53 9.53 70.95
C ARG A 1096 -24.75 8.84 69.84
N ASN A 1097 -25.25 8.87 68.60
CA ASN A 1097 -24.66 8.21 67.43
C ASN A 1097 -24.39 9.24 66.33
N PHE A 1098 -23.13 9.64 66.15
CA PHE A 1098 -22.74 10.69 65.21
C PHE A 1098 -22.85 10.37 63.71
N PRO A 1099 -22.63 9.13 63.21
CA PRO A 1099 -22.44 8.91 61.77
C PRO A 1099 -23.63 9.38 60.92
N ASP A 1100 -24.86 9.07 61.34
CA ASP A 1100 -26.07 9.43 60.60
C ASP A 1100 -26.26 10.96 60.53
N ALA A 1101 -25.88 11.68 61.61
CA ALA A 1101 -25.94 13.14 61.64
C ALA A 1101 -24.89 13.80 60.74
N LEU A 1102 -23.70 13.20 60.62
CA LEU A 1102 -22.62 13.73 59.77
C LEU A 1102 -22.91 13.51 58.28
N SER A 1103 -23.45 12.35 57.91
CA SER A 1103 -23.79 12.04 56.51
C SER A 1103 -24.80 13.02 55.89
N VAL A 1104 -25.69 13.61 56.69
CA VAL A 1104 -26.68 14.60 56.23
C VAL A 1104 -26.25 16.06 56.47
N ALA A 1105 -25.08 16.28 57.08
CA ALA A 1105 -24.68 17.60 57.55
C ALA A 1105 -24.49 18.61 56.41
N SER A 1106 -23.93 18.18 55.27
CA SER A 1106 -23.74 19.05 54.09
C SER A 1106 -25.08 19.45 53.48
N TYR A 1107 -25.98 18.49 53.29
CA TYR A 1107 -27.35 18.73 52.80
C TYR A 1107 -28.12 19.68 53.73
N ALA A 1108 -28.05 19.44 55.04
CA ALA A 1108 -28.65 20.32 56.04
C ALA A 1108 -28.09 21.74 55.93
N ALA A 1109 -26.78 21.87 55.76
CA ALA A 1109 -26.10 23.14 55.74
C ALA A 1109 -26.42 23.94 54.48
N LYS A 1110 -26.31 23.32 53.30
CA LYS A 1110 -26.63 23.95 52.00
C LYS A 1110 -28.05 24.50 51.97
N ASN A 1111 -29.01 23.75 52.54
CA ASN A 1111 -30.42 24.14 52.56
C ASN A 1111 -30.83 24.99 53.78
N GLY A 1112 -29.91 25.24 54.72
CA GLY A 1112 -30.20 25.99 55.95
C GLY A 1112 -31.15 25.26 56.91
N TYR A 1113 -31.29 23.94 56.80
CA TYR A 1113 -32.18 23.14 57.65
C TYR A 1113 -31.53 22.87 59.01
N PRO A 1114 -32.24 23.08 60.13
CA PRO A 1114 -31.71 22.74 61.44
C PRO A 1114 -31.58 21.24 61.62
N ILE A 1115 -30.44 20.81 62.16
CA ILE A 1115 -30.27 19.46 62.70
C ILE A 1115 -30.68 19.49 64.17
N VAL A 1116 -31.75 18.76 64.48
CA VAL A 1116 -32.33 18.59 65.81
C VAL A 1116 -31.97 17.20 66.33
N LEU A 1117 -31.70 17.10 67.63
CA LEU A 1117 -31.22 15.87 68.24
C LEU A 1117 -32.31 15.15 69.06
N THR A 1118 -32.27 13.81 69.10
CA THR A 1118 -33.16 12.96 69.91
C THR A 1118 -32.40 11.83 70.63
N GLU A 1119 -33.00 11.22 71.65
CA GLU A 1119 -32.61 9.87 72.12
C GLU A 1119 -33.30 8.80 71.26
N THR A 1120 -32.89 7.53 71.39
CA THR A 1120 -33.43 6.41 70.61
C THR A 1120 -34.94 6.19 70.80
N ASP A 1121 -35.42 6.24 72.05
CA ASP A 1121 -36.82 5.91 72.41
C ASP A 1121 -37.62 7.08 73.00
N GLN A 1122 -37.01 8.27 72.98
CA GLN A 1122 -37.58 9.46 73.59
C GLN A 1122 -37.20 10.72 72.82
N LEU A 1123 -38.23 11.41 72.30
CA LEU A 1123 -38.09 12.75 71.75
C LEU A 1123 -38.11 13.77 72.90
N PRO A 1124 -37.02 14.51 73.15
CA PRO A 1124 -37.01 15.53 74.19
C PRO A 1124 -38.00 16.66 73.89
N ALA A 1125 -38.67 17.17 74.93
CA ALA A 1125 -39.66 18.24 74.77
C ALA A 1125 -39.06 19.51 74.14
N VAL A 1126 -37.77 19.80 74.40
CA VAL A 1126 -37.05 20.92 73.80
C VAL A 1126 -36.87 20.74 72.29
N SER A 1127 -36.50 19.53 71.84
CA SER A 1127 -36.37 19.18 70.42
C SER A 1127 -37.70 19.26 69.69
N ASN A 1128 -38.77 18.74 70.32
CA ASN A 1128 -40.10 18.73 69.72
C ASN A 1128 -40.64 20.14 69.42
N LYS A 1129 -40.23 21.17 70.19
CA LYS A 1129 -40.64 22.56 69.93
C LYS A 1129 -40.23 23.04 68.54
N ILE A 1130 -39.04 22.65 68.08
CA ILE A 1130 -38.55 23.02 66.74
C ILE A 1130 -39.27 22.18 65.68
N LEU A 1131 -39.41 20.87 65.89
CA LEU A 1131 -40.02 19.96 64.91
C LEU A 1131 -41.50 20.31 64.63
N THR A 1132 -42.26 20.74 65.64
CA THR A 1132 -43.66 21.17 65.44
C THR A 1132 -43.82 22.50 64.67
N GLN A 1133 -42.71 23.21 64.41
CA GLN A 1133 -42.69 24.44 63.64
C GLN A 1133 -42.25 24.21 62.19
N THR A 1134 -41.95 22.97 61.79
CA THR A 1134 -41.59 22.61 60.42
C THR A 1134 -42.71 21.87 59.71
N GLU A 1135 -42.76 21.97 58.39
CA GLU A 1135 -43.75 21.32 57.54
C GLU A 1135 -43.40 19.85 57.28
N GLU A 1136 -42.11 19.53 57.19
CA GLU A 1136 -41.57 18.19 57.00
C GLU A 1136 -40.42 17.91 57.97
N GLN A 1137 -40.18 16.62 58.25
CA GLN A 1137 -39.07 16.16 59.08
C GLN A 1137 -38.30 15.04 58.38
N ILE A 1138 -36.99 15.20 58.23
CA ILE A 1138 -36.12 14.14 57.73
C ILE A 1138 -35.51 13.40 58.92
N VAL A 1139 -35.74 12.10 59.03
CA VAL A 1139 -35.19 11.26 60.10
C VAL A 1139 -34.02 10.45 59.56
N VAL A 1140 -32.83 10.64 60.13
CA VAL A 1140 -31.62 9.93 59.69
C VAL A 1140 -31.22 8.83 60.69
N GLY A 1141 -31.09 7.61 60.18
CA GLY A 1141 -30.79 6.41 60.96
C GLY A 1141 -31.98 5.46 61.10
N GLY A 1142 -31.67 4.16 61.20
CA GLY A 1142 -32.69 3.10 61.25
C GLY A 1142 -33.45 3.04 62.57
N GLU A 1143 -34.39 2.09 62.68
CA GLU A 1143 -35.26 1.94 63.85
C GLU A 1143 -34.51 1.69 65.17
N ASN A 1144 -33.34 1.03 65.12
CA ASN A 1144 -32.49 0.81 66.29
C ASN A 1144 -31.78 2.09 66.77
N VAL A 1145 -31.68 3.11 65.91
CA VAL A 1145 -31.04 4.40 66.21
C VAL A 1145 -32.10 5.42 66.63
N ILE A 1146 -33.23 5.47 65.91
CA ILE A 1146 -34.41 6.27 66.23
C ILE A 1146 -35.63 5.38 66.06
N SER A 1147 -36.22 4.95 67.17
CA SER A 1147 -37.31 3.98 67.20
C SER A 1147 -38.57 4.47 66.49
N GLU A 1148 -39.40 3.52 66.07
CA GLU A 1148 -40.75 3.79 65.54
C GLU A 1148 -41.62 4.56 66.53
N LYS A 1149 -41.36 4.43 67.83
CA LYS A 1149 -42.04 5.24 68.86
C LYS A 1149 -41.70 6.73 68.73
N VAL A 1150 -40.46 7.09 68.40
CA VAL A 1150 -40.08 8.49 68.16
C VAL A 1150 -40.57 8.93 66.78
N PHE A 1151 -40.40 8.10 65.75
CA PHE A 1151 -40.83 8.40 64.39
C PHE A 1151 -42.35 8.66 64.30
N GLY A 1152 -43.17 7.83 64.94
CA GLY A 1152 -44.63 7.98 64.99
C GLY A 1152 -45.14 9.20 65.77
N GLN A 1153 -44.27 9.98 66.42
CA GLN A 1153 -44.63 11.28 67.02
C GLN A 1153 -44.53 12.43 66.01
N LEU A 1154 -43.95 12.19 64.83
CA LEU A 1154 -43.76 13.18 63.77
C LEU A 1154 -44.93 13.13 62.78
N THR A 1155 -45.25 14.27 62.15
CA THR A 1155 -46.49 14.40 61.36
C THR A 1155 -46.27 14.16 59.86
N ASN A 1156 -45.12 14.58 59.35
CA ASN A 1156 -44.75 14.47 57.93
C ASN A 1156 -43.27 14.12 57.85
N ALA A 1157 -42.94 12.89 58.25
CA ALA A 1157 -41.55 12.47 58.38
C ALA A 1157 -41.15 11.42 57.33
N VAL A 1158 -39.97 11.60 56.75
CA VAL A 1158 -39.33 10.63 55.84
C VAL A 1158 -38.06 10.12 56.50
N ARG A 1159 -37.86 8.79 56.49
CA ARG A 1159 -36.67 8.16 57.08
C ARG A 1159 -35.67 7.77 56.00
N TYR A 1160 -34.41 8.17 56.17
CA TYR A 1160 -33.27 7.66 55.41
C TYR A 1160 -32.34 6.87 56.32
N SER A 1161 -32.11 5.61 55.98
CA SER A 1161 -31.33 4.69 56.82
C SER A 1161 -30.84 3.48 56.04
N GLY A 1162 -29.73 2.90 56.49
CA GLY A 1162 -29.25 1.59 56.03
C GLY A 1162 -29.00 0.61 57.18
N LYS A 1163 -28.50 -0.58 56.82
CA LYS A 1163 -28.15 -1.66 57.78
C LYS A 1163 -27.03 -1.27 58.76
N ASP A 1164 -26.19 -0.32 58.38
CA ASP A 1164 -25.09 0.23 59.14
C ASP A 1164 -24.84 1.69 58.74
N ARG A 1165 -23.82 2.33 59.33
CA ARG A 1165 -23.50 3.75 59.09
C ARG A 1165 -23.11 4.06 57.63
N TYR A 1166 -22.53 3.08 56.94
CA TYR A 1166 -22.05 3.25 55.57
C TYR A 1166 -23.25 3.19 54.62
N ALA A 1167 -24.15 2.22 54.83
CA ALA A 1167 -25.40 2.13 54.10
C ALA A 1167 -26.34 3.32 54.37
N THR A 1168 -26.37 3.89 55.58
CA THR A 1168 -27.10 5.16 55.82
C THR A 1168 -26.46 6.31 55.06
N SER A 1169 -25.13 6.42 55.06
CA SER A 1169 -24.42 7.48 54.32
C SER A 1169 -24.68 7.38 52.82
N ALA A 1170 -24.60 6.17 52.26
CA ALA A 1170 -24.94 5.88 50.86
C ALA A 1170 -26.38 6.30 50.54
N ALA A 1171 -27.37 5.85 51.32
CA ALA A 1171 -28.77 6.20 51.10
C ALA A 1171 -29.04 7.71 51.15
N ILE A 1172 -28.34 8.44 52.03
CA ILE A 1172 -28.43 9.90 52.08
C ILE A 1172 -27.81 10.52 50.83
N ALA A 1173 -26.61 10.08 50.43
CA ALA A 1173 -25.95 10.59 49.23
C ALA A 1173 -26.81 10.36 47.97
N THR A 1174 -27.33 9.15 47.81
CA THR A 1174 -28.17 8.76 46.67
C THR A 1174 -29.47 9.55 46.60
N VAL A 1175 -30.18 9.73 47.73
CA VAL A 1175 -31.54 10.30 47.69
C VAL A 1175 -31.57 11.80 47.89
N LEU A 1176 -30.71 12.35 48.76
CA LEU A 1176 -30.73 13.76 49.12
C LEU A 1176 -29.73 14.62 48.35
N THR A 1177 -28.71 14.01 47.76
CA THR A 1177 -27.72 14.69 46.90
C THR A 1177 -27.50 13.93 45.57
N PRO A 1178 -28.55 13.58 44.82
CA PRO A 1178 -28.45 12.75 43.61
C PRO A 1178 -27.67 13.41 42.46
N ASN A 1179 -27.54 14.74 42.48
CA ASN A 1179 -26.87 15.51 41.42
C ASN A 1179 -25.47 15.99 41.83
N ALA A 1180 -24.94 15.49 42.95
CA ALA A 1180 -23.57 15.81 43.34
C ALA A 1180 -22.63 14.99 42.46
N ASP A 1181 -21.65 15.64 41.83
CA ASP A 1181 -20.52 15.00 41.13
C ASP A 1181 -19.29 14.86 42.07
N THR A 1182 -19.24 15.68 43.13
CA THR A 1182 -18.19 15.64 44.15
C THR A 1182 -18.65 14.93 45.43
N ALA A 1183 -17.76 14.16 46.04
CA ALA A 1183 -17.94 13.55 47.35
C ALA A 1183 -16.77 13.84 48.29
N ILE A 1184 -17.09 14.40 49.46
CA ILE A 1184 -16.19 14.45 50.60
C ILE A 1184 -16.18 13.07 51.26
N VAL A 1185 -15.01 12.42 51.27
CA VAL A 1185 -14.82 11.08 51.83
C VAL A 1185 -14.14 11.19 53.20
N ALA A 1186 -14.77 10.63 54.24
CA ALA A 1186 -14.23 10.65 55.59
C ALA A 1186 -14.42 9.31 56.31
N THR A 1187 -13.61 9.05 57.32
CA THR A 1187 -13.73 7.79 58.08
C THR A 1187 -15.05 7.74 58.84
N GLY A 1188 -15.81 6.66 58.68
CA GLY A 1188 -17.02 6.43 59.45
C GLY A 1188 -16.75 6.11 60.93
N LEU A 1189 -15.50 5.86 61.33
CA LEU A 1189 -15.14 5.42 62.69
C LEU A 1189 -14.87 6.57 63.67
N LYS A 1190 -14.63 7.79 63.18
CA LYS A 1190 -14.39 9.02 63.96
C LYS A 1190 -15.21 10.16 63.37
N PHE A 1191 -15.42 11.21 64.15
CA PHE A 1191 -16.36 12.29 63.78
C PHE A 1191 -15.69 13.58 63.32
N ALA A 1192 -14.44 13.82 63.72
CA ALA A 1192 -13.86 15.15 63.71
C ALA A 1192 -13.61 15.69 62.30
N ASP A 1193 -13.10 14.85 61.41
CA ASP A 1193 -12.75 15.25 60.04
C ASP A 1193 -14.01 15.49 59.19
N ALA A 1194 -14.99 14.58 59.25
CA ALA A 1194 -16.29 14.76 58.60
C ALA A 1194 -17.07 15.97 59.15
N LEU A 1195 -16.99 16.24 60.46
CA LEU A 1195 -17.61 17.42 61.06
C LEU A 1195 -17.01 18.72 60.52
N ALA A 1196 -15.67 18.83 60.52
CA ALA A 1196 -14.98 20.00 60.00
C ALA A 1196 -15.22 20.16 58.49
N GLY A 1197 -15.23 19.04 57.76
CA GLY A 1197 -15.49 18.98 56.33
C GLY A 1197 -16.92 19.23 55.90
N SER A 1198 -17.90 19.11 56.80
CA SER A 1198 -19.31 19.19 56.39
C SER A 1198 -19.72 20.54 55.78
N VAL A 1199 -19.07 21.62 56.19
CA VAL A 1199 -19.31 22.96 55.63
C VAL A 1199 -18.60 23.12 54.29
N LEU A 1200 -17.40 22.54 54.13
CA LEU A 1200 -16.71 22.49 52.85
C LEU A 1200 -17.54 21.71 51.83
N ALA A 1201 -18.05 20.54 52.22
CA ALA A 1201 -18.95 19.73 51.40
C ALA A 1201 -20.18 20.54 50.94
N ALA A 1202 -20.81 21.31 51.84
CA ALA A 1202 -21.95 22.16 51.47
C ALA A 1202 -21.58 23.28 50.47
N LYS A 1203 -20.36 23.83 50.57
CA LYS A 1203 -19.85 24.90 49.70
C LYS A 1203 -19.49 24.38 48.30
N GLU A 1204 -19.02 23.14 48.22
CA GLU A 1204 -18.64 22.45 46.98
C GLU A 1204 -19.81 21.67 46.34
N ASP A 1205 -21.02 21.77 46.89
CA ASP A 1205 -22.17 20.95 46.49
C ASP A 1205 -21.90 19.43 46.51
N ALA A 1206 -21.11 19.00 47.49
CA ALA A 1206 -20.62 17.65 47.59
C ALA A 1206 -21.45 16.78 48.55
N ALA A 1207 -21.58 15.51 48.19
CA ALA A 1207 -22.06 14.47 49.09
C ALA A 1207 -21.03 14.18 50.20
N ILE A 1208 -21.47 13.61 51.32
CA ILE A 1208 -20.57 13.06 52.34
C ILE A 1208 -20.64 11.54 52.30
N LEU A 1209 -19.51 10.90 51.98
CA LEU A 1209 -19.36 9.46 51.97
C LEU A 1209 -18.51 9.01 53.16
N LEU A 1210 -19.11 8.21 54.03
CA LEU A 1210 -18.38 7.57 55.12
C LEU A 1210 -17.80 6.23 54.67
N VAL A 1211 -16.50 6.02 54.86
CA VAL A 1211 -15.80 4.77 54.49
C VAL A 1211 -15.11 4.12 55.69
N LYS A 1212 -14.61 2.89 55.53
CA LYS A 1212 -13.69 2.29 56.50
C LYS A 1212 -12.27 2.80 56.25
N PRO A 1213 -11.35 2.70 57.22
CA PRO A 1213 -9.98 3.15 57.02
C PRO A 1213 -9.26 2.44 55.87
N ASP A 1214 -9.60 1.18 55.59
CA ASP A 1214 -8.86 0.27 54.73
C ASP A 1214 -9.70 -0.32 53.58
N GLU A 1215 -10.98 0.04 53.45
CA GLU A 1215 -11.82 -0.43 52.35
C GLU A 1215 -13.02 0.51 52.06
N ILE A 1216 -13.48 0.54 50.81
CA ILE A 1216 -14.77 1.14 50.43
C ILE A 1216 -15.88 0.10 50.62
N PRO A 1217 -16.85 0.30 51.54
CA PRO A 1217 -17.96 -0.64 51.71
C PRO A 1217 -18.85 -0.71 50.46
N ASP A 1218 -19.38 -1.90 50.11
CA ASP A 1218 -20.23 -2.09 48.91
C ASP A 1218 -21.32 -1.03 48.74
N PRO A 1219 -22.12 -0.65 49.77
CA PRO A 1219 -23.16 0.37 49.60
C PRO A 1219 -22.62 1.75 49.19
N ILE A 1220 -21.38 2.08 49.58
CA ILE A 1220 -20.73 3.33 49.15
C ILE A 1220 -20.28 3.19 47.70
N SER A 1221 -19.72 2.05 47.32
CA SER A 1221 -19.36 1.78 45.92
C SER A 1221 -20.59 1.80 45.01
N ASP A 1222 -21.75 1.35 45.48
CA ASP A 1222 -23.01 1.42 44.76
C ASP A 1222 -23.50 2.87 44.62
N ALA A 1223 -23.44 3.66 45.70
CA ALA A 1223 -23.81 5.07 45.67
C ALA A 1223 -22.90 5.92 44.76
N ILE A 1224 -21.61 5.59 44.68
CA ILE A 1224 -20.68 6.22 43.73
C ILE A 1224 -21.16 6.05 42.29
N LYS A 1225 -21.54 4.82 41.93
CA LYS A 1225 -22.02 4.49 40.59
C LYS A 1225 -23.41 5.05 40.30
N GLU A 1226 -24.31 5.00 41.27
CA GLU A 1226 -25.70 5.45 41.08
C GLU A 1226 -25.80 6.98 40.91
N ASN A 1227 -24.91 7.73 41.56
CA ASN A 1227 -24.86 9.19 41.47
C ASN A 1227 -23.84 9.71 40.43
N ASP A 1228 -23.15 8.84 39.70
CA ASP A 1228 -22.08 9.21 38.75
C ASP A 1228 -21.02 10.14 39.38
N LEU A 1229 -20.51 9.75 40.55
CA LEU A 1229 -19.53 10.55 41.30
C LEU A 1229 -18.12 10.36 40.75
N HIS A 1230 -17.49 11.42 40.26
CA HIS A 1230 -16.13 11.37 39.68
C HIS A 1230 -15.08 12.15 40.47
N ASN A 1231 -15.49 13.01 41.40
CA ASN A 1231 -14.60 13.87 42.17
C ASN A 1231 -14.63 13.50 43.66
N PHE A 1232 -13.51 13.05 44.21
CA PHE A 1232 -13.40 12.63 45.60
C PHE A 1232 -12.41 13.48 46.38
N HIS A 1233 -12.80 13.88 47.58
CA HIS A 1233 -11.92 14.61 48.48
C HIS A 1233 -11.86 13.95 49.86
N ILE A 1234 -10.75 13.27 50.11
CA ILE A 1234 -10.47 12.54 51.34
C ILE A 1234 -10.09 13.53 52.45
N LEU A 1235 -10.78 13.42 53.59
CA LEU A 1235 -10.46 14.16 54.80
C LEU A 1235 -9.84 13.26 55.86
N GLY A 1236 -8.65 13.64 56.32
CA GLY A 1236 -7.85 12.91 57.30
C GLY A 1236 -6.65 12.19 56.69
N GLY A 1237 -5.64 11.93 57.52
CA GLY A 1237 -4.40 11.28 57.10
C GLY A 1237 -4.58 9.79 56.81
N THR A 1238 -3.49 9.11 56.44
CA THR A 1238 -3.48 7.69 56.06
C THR A 1238 -3.98 6.74 57.15
N ASN A 1239 -3.88 7.13 58.42
CA ASN A 1239 -4.45 6.38 59.55
C ASN A 1239 -6.00 6.47 59.63
N ALA A 1240 -6.60 7.51 59.06
CA ALA A 1240 -8.05 7.68 59.01
C ALA A 1240 -8.64 6.98 57.79
N ILE A 1241 -7.99 7.16 56.63
CA ILE A 1241 -8.31 6.53 55.35
C ILE A 1241 -6.97 6.23 54.66
N SER A 1242 -6.68 4.97 54.38
CA SER A 1242 -5.43 4.48 53.77
C SER A 1242 -5.25 4.96 52.32
N ASP A 1243 -4.05 4.77 51.78
CA ASP A 1243 -3.78 5.02 50.36
C ASP A 1243 -4.41 3.94 49.47
N ASP A 1244 -4.69 2.75 50.00
CA ASP A 1244 -5.42 1.70 49.27
C ASP A 1244 -6.85 2.16 48.92
N VAL A 1245 -7.55 2.78 49.87
CA VAL A 1245 -8.88 3.39 49.62
C VAL A 1245 -8.78 4.54 48.62
N MET A 1246 -7.72 5.35 48.69
CA MET A 1246 -7.50 6.43 47.72
C MET A 1246 -7.31 5.90 46.31
N ASN A 1247 -6.50 4.85 46.14
CA ASN A 1247 -6.29 4.19 44.86
C ASN A 1247 -7.55 3.47 44.37
N GLU A 1248 -8.34 2.89 45.28
CA GLU A 1248 -9.63 2.31 44.92
C GLU A 1248 -10.58 3.38 44.37
N LEU A 1249 -10.69 4.55 45.02
CA LEU A 1249 -11.54 5.66 44.55
C LEU A 1249 -11.14 6.16 43.16
N LYS A 1250 -9.84 6.25 42.86
CA LYS A 1250 -9.34 6.64 41.53
C LYS A 1250 -9.85 5.75 40.40
N GLY A 1251 -10.08 4.47 40.67
CA GLY A 1251 -10.54 3.49 39.68
C GLY A 1251 -12.03 3.14 39.74
N LYS A 1252 -12.85 3.88 40.51
CA LYS A 1252 -14.27 3.54 40.73
C LYS A 1252 -15.25 3.95 39.65
#